data_AF-A0A232EU72-F1
#
_entry.id   AF-A0A232EU72-F1
#
_cell.length_a   1.000
_cell.length_b   1.000
_cell.length_c   1.000
_cell.angle_alpha   90.00
_cell.angle_beta   90.00
_cell.angle_gamma   90.00
#
_symmetry.space_group_name_H-M   'P 1'
#
loop_
_entity.id
_entity.type
_entity.pdbx_description
1 polymer ?
#
loop_
_entity_poly.entity_id
_entity_poly.type
_entity_poly.pdbx_seq_one_letter_code
_entity_poly.pdbx_strand_id
1 'polypeptide(L)'
;MASRLSESSDASSGAESVEYNHGVKRKPERYSFDDSSEEQSSKMPCLDPSDSYYNKDSQSEEDEQKEDNRDFETPNINSFYKNQFNLKSDEEADENRQSSYYRTSSLSEEDKDDVLEINNDSTKKSELNKTNVGTAKEKNDAASKAERMMMRMGYQKGKGLGKELQGRAEPVSASTQKGRRGLGLELKELKNAHIEFNPDEEVVEAQEEILWLDNPYKDSPSVEEVTEWENERKIGPCKKTIDGEITFCDEIVVKNIINSKSVFDRLDKNEMRDARTRSNPYETIRNSIFLNRAAVKMANIDKTCNFMFTQPDNLQSDDLLYFADVCAGPGGFSEYVLWRKKWRAKGFGFTLKNENDFKLHDFHAGPCETFHPYYGPKEDGNVYDPKNQVALKELIMKQTGDQGVHFMMADGGFSVEGQENIQEILSKQLYLCQCLVALMIVRTGGHFVTKLFDLFTPFSAGLVYIMHRCFDQVSIFKPNTSRPANSERYLICKGKRPDIDHIVDYLFRTNKSILKNKENDKNDILELVPVHKLTSENDFFEYLKDSNEQLGQKQIVGLKKIAAYTEDKSLSEIRQKTMREECLKHWGLPDDARTLPRRVSPSTKAQELLQKSVNVLDKSAVKDAIELTIANVKSTILVNEHDWFCMPCSSGKGITSNGQEDEAPTFYLGTGRYHVYRYKKGSWEQIGNSAIELPRDTLVYAEMVTELRKEGKSQTKTYGLHILDAFTLGAEKVSDKHITERLQLVRLFCKALWKPVQQSCYPVRVKELLAVSHHLDEKIRMETKSMKNGTKVLGYFPYKHSYENDDNNPYYYTPRSVIFFKATEEPWARHKSRTNQMYFFNKQNRQSLWEIPPTAAVPFAKTIANRIIWNWPSDKTFSMNDFINCIKQKYSR
;
A
#
# COMPACT_ATOMS: atom_id res chain seq x y z
N MET A 1 -22.82 1.71 48.84
CA MET A 1 -23.18 0.68 49.85
C MET A 1 -24.53 0.07 49.47
N ALA A 2 -24.75 -1.20 49.84
CA ALA A 2 -26.03 -1.91 49.99
C ALA A 2 -27.32 -1.41 49.27
N SER A 3 -27.67 -2.11 48.18
CA SER A 3 -28.97 -2.76 47.91
C SER A 3 -30.30 -2.28 48.56
N ARG A 4 -31.38 -2.20 47.76
CA ARG A 4 -32.66 -2.89 48.00
C ARG A 4 -33.56 -2.97 46.74
N LEU A 5 -34.65 -3.74 46.83
CA LEU A 5 -35.57 -4.14 45.73
C LEU A 5 -36.96 -3.50 45.86
N SER A 6 -37.70 -3.39 44.74
CA SER A 6 -39.16 -3.52 44.68
C SER A 6 -39.66 -3.70 43.22
N GLU A 7 -40.62 -4.59 42.99
CA GLU A 7 -41.28 -4.86 41.69
C GLU A 7 -42.77 -4.43 41.72
N SER A 8 -43.59 -4.89 40.74
CA SER A 8 -45.08 -4.76 40.60
C SER A 8 -45.58 -3.37 40.15
N SER A 9 -46.17 -3.18 38.95
CA SER A 9 -47.46 -3.65 38.34
C SER A 9 -48.66 -2.75 38.69
N ASP A 10 -49.69 -2.52 37.86
CA ASP A 10 -50.10 -3.19 36.60
C ASP A 10 -50.95 -2.26 35.67
N ALA A 11 -51.61 -2.85 34.66
CA ALA A 11 -52.46 -2.32 33.56
C ALA A 11 -53.65 -1.37 33.94
N SER A 12 -54.52 -0.84 33.04
CA SER A 12 -54.90 -1.28 31.68
C SER A 12 -55.62 -0.23 30.78
N SER A 13 -55.77 -0.60 29.51
CA SER A 13 -56.94 -0.39 28.62
C SER A 13 -57.44 1.03 28.23
N GLY A 14 -57.55 1.25 26.92
CA GLY A 14 -58.33 2.34 26.32
C GLY A 14 -58.25 2.32 24.78
N ALA A 15 -59.14 1.59 24.13
CA ALA A 15 -59.19 1.45 22.66
C ALA A 15 -60.61 1.64 22.14
N GLU A 16 -60.76 2.32 21.02
CA GLU A 16 -62.02 2.36 20.25
C GLU A 16 -61.72 2.55 18.76
N SER A 17 -62.68 2.20 17.89
CA SER A 17 -62.41 1.85 16.49
C SER A 17 -63.62 2.04 15.59
N VAL A 18 -63.43 2.58 14.37
CA VAL A 18 -64.44 2.50 13.31
C VAL A 18 -63.79 2.16 11.96
N GLU A 19 -64.49 1.27 11.26
CA GLU A 19 -64.29 0.70 9.93
C GLU A 19 -64.30 1.77 8.80
N TYR A 20 -63.94 1.50 7.53
CA TYR A 20 -64.75 0.67 6.63
C TYR A 20 -63.99 0.00 5.47
N ASN A 21 -64.59 -1.07 4.93
CA ASN A 21 -64.10 -1.86 3.81
C ASN A 21 -64.40 -1.23 2.44
N HIS A 22 -63.46 -1.35 1.49
CA HIS A 22 -63.62 -2.15 0.26
C HIS A 22 -62.35 -2.09 -0.61
N GLY A 23 -62.14 -3.07 -1.49
CA GLY A 23 -60.99 -3.09 -2.41
C GLY A 23 -61.37 -3.56 -3.81
N VAL A 24 -60.49 -3.41 -4.80
CA VAL A 24 -60.58 -4.07 -6.11
C VAL A 24 -59.21 -4.08 -6.83
N LYS A 25 -59.01 -5.01 -7.76
CA LYS A 25 -57.78 -5.18 -8.58
C LYS A 25 -57.80 -4.30 -9.83
N ARG A 26 -56.64 -3.73 -10.20
CA ARG A 26 -56.11 -3.52 -11.59
C ARG A 26 -54.60 -3.21 -11.45
N LYS A 27 -53.64 -3.76 -12.19
CA LYS A 27 -53.47 -4.04 -13.65
C LYS A 27 -53.12 -2.77 -14.45
N PRO A 28 -51.91 -2.65 -15.05
CA PRO A 28 -51.49 -1.49 -15.85
C PRO A 28 -51.64 -1.70 -17.36
N GLU A 29 -52.37 -0.80 -18.02
CA GLU A 29 -52.52 -0.66 -19.49
C GLU A 29 -52.47 0.88 -19.77
N ARG A 30 -51.63 1.47 -20.63
CA ARG A 30 -51.32 1.34 -22.09
C ARG A 30 -52.26 2.15 -23.02
N TYR A 31 -51.63 2.97 -23.89
CA TYR A 31 -52.17 3.68 -25.09
C TYR A 31 -53.15 4.87 -24.87
N SER A 32 -53.28 5.89 -25.75
CA SER A 32 -52.38 6.60 -26.72
C SER A 32 -53.12 7.78 -27.43
N PHE A 33 -52.51 8.35 -28.49
CA PHE A 33 -52.96 9.44 -29.40
C PHE A 33 -52.74 10.87 -28.85
N ASP A 34 -51.99 11.79 -29.47
CA ASP A 34 -51.93 12.37 -30.87
C ASP A 34 -52.86 13.60 -30.97
N ASP A 35 -52.72 14.61 -31.85
CA ASP A 35 -51.77 14.96 -32.93
C ASP A 35 -51.61 16.52 -32.91
N SER A 36 -50.81 17.28 -33.68
CA SER A 36 -49.92 17.10 -34.85
C SER A 36 -48.76 18.14 -34.74
N SER A 37 -47.83 18.40 -35.68
CA SER A 37 -47.55 17.98 -37.07
C SER A 37 -46.00 17.87 -37.24
N GLU A 38 -45.30 17.82 -38.39
CA GLU A 38 -45.56 17.90 -39.85
C GLU A 38 -44.42 17.03 -40.51
N GLU A 39 -44.71 16.00 -41.33
CA GLU A 39 -44.77 16.04 -42.81
C GLU A 39 -43.43 16.42 -43.51
N GLN A 40 -42.85 15.67 -44.47
CA GLN A 40 -43.15 14.41 -45.19
C GLN A 40 -41.81 13.64 -45.48
N SER A 41 -41.71 12.30 -45.46
CA SER A 41 -41.96 11.32 -46.56
C SER A 41 -41.00 11.42 -47.79
N SER A 42 -40.48 10.35 -48.44
CA SER A 42 -40.75 8.89 -48.33
C SER A 42 -39.69 7.93 -48.97
N LYS A 43 -39.67 6.67 -48.51
CA LYS A 43 -39.43 5.35 -49.18
C LYS A 43 -38.39 5.10 -50.32
N MET A 44 -37.50 4.11 -50.05
CA MET A 44 -37.11 2.94 -50.91
C MET A 44 -36.34 3.14 -52.25
N PRO A 45 -35.68 2.10 -52.82
CA PRO A 45 -34.96 0.95 -52.23
C PRO A 45 -33.51 0.81 -52.81
N CYS A 46 -32.86 -0.35 -52.64
CA CYS A 46 -31.49 -0.64 -53.07
C CYS A 46 -31.26 -0.61 -54.60
N LEU A 47 -30.07 -0.20 -55.03
CA LEU A 47 -29.28 -0.78 -56.14
C LEU A 47 -27.83 -0.24 -56.13
N ASP A 48 -26.86 -1.11 -56.39
CA ASP A 48 -25.50 -0.80 -56.88
C ASP A 48 -25.52 -1.04 -58.41
N PRO A 49 -24.69 -0.39 -59.26
CA PRO A 49 -23.22 -0.43 -59.11
C PRO A 49 -22.48 0.88 -59.42
N SER A 50 -21.15 0.82 -59.24
CA SER A 50 -20.16 1.75 -59.78
C SER A 50 -20.11 1.80 -61.31
N ASP A 51 -19.70 2.93 -61.88
CA ASP A 51 -18.65 2.90 -62.91
C ASP A 51 -17.81 4.21 -62.97
N SER A 52 -16.78 4.21 -63.80
CA SER A 52 -15.60 5.08 -63.75
C SER A 52 -15.34 5.84 -65.06
N TYR A 53 -14.41 6.81 -65.03
CA TYR A 53 -13.96 7.51 -66.24
C TYR A 53 -12.81 6.75 -66.94
N TYR A 54 -12.98 6.47 -68.24
CA TYR A 54 -11.94 6.01 -69.18
C TYR A 54 -10.70 6.94 -69.16
N ASN A 55 -9.45 6.52 -69.43
CA ASN A 55 -8.85 5.71 -70.52
C ASN A 55 -7.47 5.16 -70.02
N LYS A 56 -6.69 4.22 -70.59
CA LYS A 56 -6.69 3.23 -71.71
C LYS A 56 -5.43 2.30 -71.49
N ASP A 57 -5.09 1.23 -72.23
CA ASP A 57 -5.63 0.64 -73.46
C ASP A 57 -5.39 -0.90 -73.61
N SER A 58 -6.07 -1.47 -74.60
CA SER A 58 -5.82 -2.64 -75.49
C SER A 58 -4.79 -3.77 -75.20
N GLN A 59 -5.34 -4.99 -75.07
CA GLN A 59 -4.99 -6.27 -75.77
C GLN A 59 -3.55 -6.88 -75.70
N SER A 60 -3.35 -8.21 -75.66
CA SER A 60 -4.22 -9.38 -75.38
C SER A 60 -3.41 -10.69 -75.26
N GLU A 61 -4.08 -11.79 -74.88
CA GLU A 61 -3.66 -13.22 -75.02
C GLU A 61 -2.64 -13.81 -74.02
N GLU A 62 -2.47 -15.12 -74.09
CA GLU A 62 -2.18 -16.05 -72.97
C GLU A 62 -0.85 -16.81 -73.18
N ASP A 63 -0.13 -17.22 -72.11
CA ASP A 63 0.15 -18.64 -71.81
C ASP A 63 1.07 -18.93 -70.59
N GLU A 64 0.76 -20.08 -69.97
CA GLU A 64 1.53 -21.08 -69.18
C GLU A 64 2.84 -20.86 -68.34
N GLN A 65 2.96 -21.79 -67.37
CA GLN A 65 4.18 -22.42 -66.77
C GLN A 65 4.91 -21.87 -65.49
N LYS A 66 4.49 -22.46 -64.35
CA LYS A 66 5.29 -23.29 -63.38
C LYS A 66 6.45 -22.73 -62.52
N GLU A 67 6.35 -23.10 -61.22
CA GLU A 67 7.43 -23.43 -60.25
C GLU A 67 8.37 -22.25 -59.86
N ASP A 68 9.04 -22.20 -58.68
CA ASP A 68 9.39 -23.23 -57.69
C ASP A 68 9.34 -22.68 -56.22
N ASN A 69 9.64 -23.54 -55.24
CA ASN A 69 9.45 -23.40 -53.79
C ASN A 69 10.40 -22.43 -53.05
N ARG A 70 9.92 -21.89 -51.91
CA ARG A 70 10.51 -22.16 -50.58
C ARG A 70 9.71 -21.60 -49.40
N ASP A 71 9.80 -22.31 -48.28
CA ASP A 71 9.21 -21.98 -46.98
C ASP A 71 9.90 -20.80 -46.28
N PHE A 72 9.19 -20.20 -45.31
CA PHE A 72 9.76 -19.27 -44.33
C PHE A 72 9.42 -19.74 -42.91
N GLU A 73 10.41 -20.31 -42.22
CA GLU A 73 10.33 -20.59 -40.78
C GLU A 73 10.41 -19.29 -39.96
N THR A 74 9.72 -19.26 -38.82
CA THR A 74 9.76 -18.11 -37.88
C THR A 74 11.00 -18.16 -36.99
N PRO A 75 11.86 -17.13 -36.96
CA PRO A 75 13.09 -17.15 -36.17
C PRO A 75 12.86 -16.96 -34.66
N ASN A 76 13.64 -17.71 -33.87
CA ASN A 76 13.63 -17.69 -32.40
C ASN A 76 14.20 -16.36 -31.85
N ILE A 77 13.47 -15.68 -30.95
CA ILE A 77 13.98 -14.50 -30.24
C ILE A 77 14.64 -14.94 -28.93
N ASN A 78 15.96 -15.17 -28.93
CA ASN A 78 16.67 -15.59 -27.71
C ASN A 78 18.19 -15.22 -27.68
N SER A 79 18.57 -14.00 -28.10
CA SER A 79 19.99 -13.63 -28.21
C SER A 79 20.36 -12.12 -28.11
N PHE A 80 19.73 -11.34 -27.23
CA PHE A 80 20.15 -9.93 -26.99
C PHE A 80 20.35 -9.56 -25.50
N TYR A 81 21.43 -10.08 -24.90
CA TYR A 81 21.98 -9.57 -23.64
C TYR A 81 23.52 -9.65 -23.60
N LYS A 82 24.19 -8.60 -24.10
CA LYS A 82 25.60 -8.26 -23.75
C LYS A 82 26.01 -6.88 -24.27
N ASN A 83 26.43 -6.01 -23.33
CA ASN A 83 27.24 -4.78 -23.49
C ASN A 83 26.73 -3.72 -24.50
N GLN A 84 26.61 -2.44 -24.14
CA GLN A 84 27.63 -1.61 -23.50
C GLN A 84 27.10 -0.61 -22.45
N PHE A 85 28.02 -0.09 -21.64
CA PHE A 85 27.80 1.04 -20.71
C PHE A 85 28.21 2.37 -21.35
N ASN A 86 27.36 3.41 -21.22
CA ASN A 86 27.67 4.70 -20.57
C ASN A 86 26.66 5.79 -20.96
N LEU A 87 26.08 6.48 -19.96
CA LEU A 87 26.27 7.93 -19.73
C LEU A 87 25.34 8.43 -18.59
N LYS A 88 25.99 9.01 -17.57
CA LYS A 88 25.53 10.03 -16.59
C LYS A 88 24.17 9.87 -15.88
N SER A 89 24.22 10.02 -14.55
CA SER A 89 23.10 10.08 -13.63
C SER A 89 23.46 11.05 -12.50
N ASP A 90 22.62 12.05 -12.23
CA ASP A 90 22.77 12.99 -11.10
C ASP A 90 21.36 13.39 -10.60
N GLU A 91 20.83 12.70 -9.58
CA GLU A 91 19.79 13.23 -8.68
C GLU A 91 19.67 12.37 -7.40
N GLU A 92 18.94 12.85 -6.39
CA GLU A 92 19.01 12.32 -5.01
C GLU A 92 18.13 11.07 -4.76
N ALA A 93 18.74 9.88 -4.78
CA ALA A 93 18.14 8.64 -4.30
C ALA A 93 18.95 8.02 -3.14
N ASP A 94 18.25 7.41 -2.17
CA ASP A 94 18.81 6.89 -0.92
C ASP A 94 19.07 5.36 -0.98
N GLU A 95 19.85 4.90 0.00
CA GLU A 95 20.04 3.52 0.47
C GLU A 95 21.01 2.53 -0.24
N ASN A 96 21.80 1.87 0.62
CA ASN A 96 22.23 0.47 0.58
C ASN A 96 23.13 -0.06 -0.56
N ARG A 97 24.45 0.02 -0.31
CA ARG A 97 25.41 -1.06 -0.63
C ARG A 97 26.31 -1.38 0.55
N GLN A 98 26.02 -2.47 1.28
CA GLN A 98 27.05 -3.19 2.01
C GLN A 98 27.91 -3.97 1.01
N SER A 99 29.24 -3.91 1.15
CA SER A 99 30.17 -4.74 0.38
C SER A 99 30.91 -5.69 1.32
N SER A 100 30.80 -6.99 1.06
CA SER A 100 31.41 -8.04 1.87
C SER A 100 32.87 -8.27 1.46
N TYR A 101 33.82 -7.69 2.18
CA TYR A 101 35.26 -7.98 2.04
C TYR A 101 35.93 -8.31 3.38
N TYR A 102 35.45 -9.37 4.04
CA TYR A 102 36.25 -10.14 4.98
C TYR A 102 36.70 -11.44 4.32
N ARG A 103 37.86 -11.40 3.66
CA ARG A 103 38.60 -12.61 3.29
C ARG A 103 39.68 -12.80 4.35
N THR A 104 39.50 -13.80 5.21
CA THR A 104 40.48 -14.15 6.24
C THR A 104 41.78 -14.65 5.60
N SER A 105 42.88 -13.98 5.90
CA SER A 105 44.23 -14.51 5.73
C SER A 105 44.97 -14.35 7.05
N SER A 106 45.22 -15.48 7.70
CA SER A 106 45.97 -15.58 8.95
C SER A 106 47.38 -15.00 8.85
N LEU A 107 47.78 -14.26 9.88
CA LEU A 107 49.17 -14.15 10.30
C LEU A 107 49.24 -14.58 11.77
N SER A 108 50.23 -15.39 12.11
CA SER A 108 50.46 -15.96 13.43
C SER A 108 51.36 -15.07 14.28
N GLU A 109 51.22 -15.16 15.60
CA GLU A 109 52.23 -14.73 16.56
C GLU A 109 53.31 -15.82 16.69
N GLU A 110 54.56 -15.38 16.85
CA GLU A 110 55.69 -16.03 17.57
C GLU A 110 56.87 -15.02 17.43
N ASP A 111 57.31 -14.39 18.53
CA ASP A 111 58.51 -14.77 19.32
C ASP A 111 59.85 -14.57 18.58
N LYS A 112 60.95 -14.07 19.16
CA LYS A 112 61.33 -13.43 20.45
C LYS A 112 62.84 -13.09 20.38
N ASP A 113 63.40 -12.49 21.44
CA ASP A 113 64.83 -12.46 21.83
C ASP A 113 65.77 -11.33 21.34
N ASP A 114 65.58 -10.15 21.95
CA ASP A 114 66.47 -9.46 22.92
C ASP A 114 68.03 -9.64 22.95
N VAL A 115 68.72 -8.55 23.32
CA VAL A 115 70.14 -8.38 23.78
C VAL A 115 71.30 -8.78 22.79
N LEU A 116 72.56 -8.25 22.78
CA LEU A 116 73.42 -7.44 23.70
C LEU A 116 74.32 -6.41 22.93
N GLU A 117 74.63 -5.27 23.59
CA GLU A 117 75.95 -4.54 23.61
C GLU A 117 76.52 -3.90 22.31
N ILE A 118 77.48 -2.92 22.27
CA ILE A 118 78.32 -2.13 23.22
C ILE A 118 78.81 -0.85 22.46
N ASN A 119 79.23 0.33 22.98
CA ASN A 119 79.17 1.02 24.29
C ASN A 119 79.49 2.54 24.13
N ASN A 120 79.28 3.34 25.19
CA ASN A 120 79.80 4.72 25.42
C ASN A 120 79.32 5.84 24.44
N ASP A 121 79.29 7.13 24.80
CA ASP A 121 79.89 7.84 25.95
C ASP A 121 79.03 9.01 26.53
N SER A 122 79.37 9.44 27.74
CA SER A 122 79.14 10.75 28.42
C SER A 122 77.95 11.65 27.99
N THR A 123 76.84 11.72 28.75
CA THR A 123 76.51 12.71 29.84
C THR A 123 76.47 14.21 29.45
N LYS A 124 75.59 15.09 30.00
CA LYS A 124 74.79 15.03 31.25
C LYS A 124 73.51 15.92 31.18
N LYS A 125 72.58 15.75 32.14
CA LYS A 125 71.30 16.49 32.28
C LYS A 125 71.41 17.74 33.17
N SER A 126 70.31 18.53 33.22
CA SER A 126 69.81 19.34 34.37
C SER A 126 70.53 20.69 34.61
N GLU A 127 69.93 21.76 35.18
CA GLU A 127 68.57 21.97 35.71
C GLU A 127 68.22 23.48 35.95
N LEU A 128 67.03 23.76 36.51
CA LEU A 128 66.67 24.89 37.41
C LEU A 128 66.49 26.36 36.92
N ASN A 129 65.24 26.83 37.03
CA ASN A 129 64.74 28.00 37.80
C ASN A 129 65.27 29.46 37.65
N LYS A 130 64.27 30.36 37.46
CA LYS A 130 64.05 31.68 38.14
C LYS A 130 64.91 32.95 37.82
N THR A 131 64.19 33.93 37.25
CA THR A 131 64.12 35.38 37.61
C THR A 131 65.27 36.39 37.37
N ASN A 132 64.83 37.58 36.94
CA ASN A 132 65.39 38.94 37.11
C ASN A 132 66.43 39.54 36.13
N VAL A 133 65.94 40.53 35.36
CA VAL A 133 66.45 41.92 35.18
C VAL A 133 67.98 42.15 35.08
N GLY A 134 68.45 42.70 33.95
CA GLY A 134 69.78 43.36 33.91
C GLY A 134 70.40 43.67 32.52
N THR A 135 69.94 44.73 31.85
CA THR A 135 70.68 45.63 30.92
C THR A 135 71.83 45.13 29.99
N ALA A 136 71.72 45.55 28.71
CA ALA A 136 72.78 46.09 27.82
C ALA A 136 73.49 45.21 26.75
N LYS A 137 73.38 45.72 25.51
CA LYS A 137 74.30 45.68 24.34
C LYS A 137 74.72 44.36 23.68
N GLU A 138 74.12 44.15 22.51
CA GLU A 138 74.76 43.88 21.20
C GLU A 138 76.00 42.96 21.13
N LYS A 139 75.85 41.86 20.39
CA LYS A 139 76.83 41.45 19.37
C LYS A 139 76.14 40.82 18.16
N ASN A 140 76.76 40.95 16.98
CA ASN A 140 76.23 40.46 15.71
C ASN A 140 76.37 38.94 15.59
N ASP A 141 75.44 38.32 14.85
CA ASP A 141 75.64 36.99 14.30
C ASP A 141 75.23 36.91 12.81
N ALA A 142 75.81 35.96 12.07
CA ALA A 142 75.99 36.11 10.63
C ALA A 142 74.81 35.62 9.76
N ALA A 143 74.31 36.50 8.87
CA ALA A 143 73.25 36.18 7.91
C ALA A 143 73.56 34.94 7.05
N SER A 144 72.55 34.09 6.81
CA SER A 144 72.74 32.78 6.15
C SER A 144 73.09 32.88 4.65
N LYS A 145 73.58 31.78 4.06
CA LYS A 145 73.92 31.73 2.62
C LYS A 145 72.70 32.02 1.73
N ALA A 146 71.51 31.59 2.14
CA ALA A 146 70.24 31.89 1.47
C ALA A 146 69.80 33.35 1.69
N GLU A 147 69.93 33.88 2.91
CA GLU A 147 69.59 35.28 3.24
C GLU A 147 70.43 36.28 2.43
N ARG A 148 71.73 36.01 2.25
CA ARG A 148 72.62 36.80 1.38
C ARG A 148 72.25 36.72 -0.10
N MET A 149 71.71 35.59 -0.57
CA MET A 149 71.21 35.45 -1.95
C MET A 149 69.92 36.24 -2.14
N MET A 150 68.98 36.15 -1.19
CA MET A 150 67.74 36.94 -1.22
C MET A 150 68.01 38.45 -1.17
N MET A 151 68.94 38.92 -0.33
CA MET A 151 69.35 40.34 -0.30
C MET A 151 69.88 40.83 -1.66
N ARG A 152 70.67 40.00 -2.37
CA ARG A 152 71.12 40.32 -3.75
C ARG A 152 69.99 40.36 -4.78
N MET A 153 68.85 39.73 -4.48
CA MET A 153 67.63 39.75 -5.29
C MET A 153 66.62 40.83 -4.83
N GLY A 154 67.06 41.77 -3.98
CA GLY A 154 66.25 42.92 -3.54
C GLY A 154 65.47 42.72 -2.24
N TYR A 155 65.57 41.57 -1.58
CA TYR A 155 64.90 41.33 -0.30
C TYR A 155 65.41 42.28 0.80
N GLN A 156 64.48 42.97 1.47
CA GLN A 156 64.74 43.75 2.67
C GLN A 156 64.13 43.05 3.88
N LYS A 157 64.92 42.92 4.96
CA LYS A 157 64.49 42.25 6.20
C LYS A 157 63.27 42.95 6.79
N GLY A 158 62.19 42.20 7.02
CA GLY A 158 60.90 42.73 7.50
C GLY A 158 59.97 43.30 6.41
N LYS A 159 60.28 43.09 5.12
CA LYS A 159 59.39 43.43 3.99
C LYS A 159 59.13 42.22 3.08
N GLY A 160 58.17 42.37 2.17
CA GLY A 160 57.82 41.34 1.20
C GLY A 160 58.90 41.06 0.16
N LEU A 161 58.91 39.84 -0.38
CA LEU A 161 59.65 39.54 -1.61
C LEU A 161 58.95 40.16 -2.81
N GLY A 162 59.71 40.85 -3.67
CA GLY A 162 59.24 41.44 -4.91
C GLY A 162 60.06 42.66 -5.30
N LYS A 163 60.01 43.06 -6.59
CA LYS A 163 60.79 44.19 -7.13
C LYS A 163 60.48 45.52 -6.42
N GLU A 164 59.25 45.68 -5.94
CA GLU A 164 58.75 46.85 -5.22
C GLU A 164 58.41 46.50 -3.76
N LEU A 165 58.98 45.38 -3.26
CA LEU A 165 58.80 44.87 -1.90
C LEU A 165 57.35 44.49 -1.55
N GLN A 166 56.53 44.26 -2.59
CA GLN A 166 55.07 44.11 -2.53
C GLN A 166 54.56 42.75 -2.03
N GLY A 167 55.45 41.80 -1.75
CA GLY A 167 55.07 40.49 -1.21
C GLY A 167 54.51 40.56 0.21
N ARG A 168 53.97 39.45 0.71
CA ARG A 168 53.55 39.34 2.12
C ARG A 168 54.80 39.33 3.02
N ALA A 169 54.92 40.31 3.92
CA ALA A 169 56.01 40.38 4.90
C ALA A 169 55.73 39.56 6.17
N GLU A 170 54.45 39.40 6.52
CA GLU A 170 54.01 38.60 7.66
C GLU A 170 54.03 37.09 7.33
N PRO A 171 54.21 36.21 8.33
CA PRO A 171 53.98 34.79 8.19
C PRO A 171 52.59 34.49 7.62
N VAL A 172 52.50 33.44 6.80
CA VAL A 172 51.19 32.88 6.42
C VAL A 172 50.59 32.26 7.67
N SER A 173 49.56 32.91 8.21
CA SER A 173 48.75 32.43 9.33
C SER A 173 48.34 30.97 9.10
N ALA A 174 48.67 30.08 10.05
CA ALA A 174 48.28 28.68 9.99
C ALA A 174 46.75 28.56 9.83
N SER A 175 46.30 27.64 8.97
CA SER A 175 44.87 27.52 8.68
C SER A 175 44.09 27.09 9.92
N THR A 176 43.14 27.94 10.34
CA THR A 176 42.15 27.65 11.40
C THR A 176 41.01 26.76 10.91
N GLN A 177 41.01 26.40 9.62
CA GLN A 177 39.96 25.66 8.93
C GLN A 177 39.98 24.17 9.33
N LYS A 178 39.11 23.75 10.25
CA LYS A 178 38.93 22.34 10.62
C LYS A 178 38.40 21.51 9.44
N GLY A 179 39.25 20.69 8.81
CA GLY A 179 38.85 19.62 7.88
C GLY A 179 39.22 19.85 6.41
N ARG A 180 38.69 18.99 5.52
CA ARG A 180 39.04 18.92 4.08
C ARG A 180 38.33 19.96 3.19
N ARG A 181 38.02 21.16 3.70
CA ARG A 181 37.47 22.24 2.87
C ARG A 181 38.58 22.84 2.00
N GLY A 182 38.23 23.42 0.86
CA GLY A 182 39.19 24.05 -0.05
C GLY A 182 39.93 25.22 0.61
N LEU A 183 41.22 25.36 0.31
CA LEU A 183 42.05 26.47 0.80
C LEU A 183 41.43 27.81 0.39
N GLY A 184 40.98 28.59 1.38
CA GLY A 184 40.32 29.90 1.18
C GLY A 184 38.80 29.91 1.35
N LEU A 185 38.13 28.76 1.47
CA LEU A 185 36.68 28.69 1.70
C LEU A 185 36.33 28.94 3.19
N GLU A 186 36.24 30.22 3.58
CA GLU A 186 35.68 30.63 4.87
C GLU A 186 34.16 30.81 4.80
N LEU A 187 33.41 29.82 5.30
CA LEU A 187 31.98 30.00 5.62
C LEU A 187 31.87 30.80 6.93
N LYS A 188 31.64 32.11 6.81
CA LYS A 188 31.47 33.00 7.97
C LYS A 188 30.21 32.67 8.77
N GLU A 189 29.16 32.23 8.07
CA GLU A 189 27.87 31.84 8.67
C GLU A 189 27.95 30.62 9.62
N LEU A 190 29.08 29.91 9.68
CA LEU A 190 29.28 28.77 10.59
C LEU A 190 30.21 29.07 11.78
N LYS A 191 30.85 30.24 11.83
CA LYS A 191 31.82 30.55 12.89
C LYS A 191 31.08 30.82 14.21
N ASN A 192 31.35 30.01 15.23
CA ASN A 192 30.66 30.00 16.53
C ASN A 192 29.27 29.34 16.56
N ALA A 193 28.88 28.57 15.53
CA ALA A 193 27.60 27.85 15.55
C ALA A 193 27.49 26.87 16.74
N HIS A 194 28.61 26.32 17.20
CA HIS A 194 28.70 25.51 18.43
C HIS A 194 28.49 26.30 19.75
N ILE A 195 28.45 27.63 19.71
CA ILE A 195 28.17 28.52 20.85
C ILE A 195 26.71 29.01 20.78
N GLU A 196 26.14 29.15 19.57
CA GLU A 196 24.75 29.57 19.35
C GLU A 196 23.71 28.44 19.50
N PHE A 197 24.17 27.18 19.49
CA PHE A 197 23.35 26.00 19.81
C PHE A 197 23.41 25.68 21.31
N ASN A 198 22.26 25.79 21.97
CA ASN A 198 22.06 25.37 23.36
C ASN A 198 21.45 23.96 23.39
N PRO A 199 22.12 22.94 23.98
CA PRO A 199 21.57 21.59 24.11
C PRO A 199 20.27 21.52 24.90
N ASP A 200 20.08 22.41 25.88
CA ASP A 200 18.92 22.40 26.79
C ASP A 200 17.62 22.86 26.11
N GLU A 201 17.69 23.39 24.88
CA GLU A 201 16.54 23.71 24.03
C GLU A 201 16.00 22.49 23.24
N GLU A 202 16.69 21.34 23.25
CA GLU A 202 16.32 20.15 22.47
C GLU A 202 15.61 19.07 23.32
N VAL A 203 14.28 19.06 23.25
CA VAL A 203 13.45 17.96 23.79
C VAL A 203 13.63 16.69 22.93
N VAL A 204 13.96 15.57 23.57
CA VAL A 204 14.21 14.27 22.92
C VAL A 204 13.60 13.16 23.76
N GLU A 205 12.47 12.62 23.30
CA GLU A 205 11.62 11.69 24.04
C GLU A 205 11.01 10.65 23.08
N ALA A 206 10.91 9.39 23.51
CA ALA A 206 10.44 8.29 22.67
C ALA A 206 8.90 8.19 22.52
N GLN A 207 8.16 8.87 23.40
CA GLN A 207 6.71 9.06 23.31
C GLN A 207 6.44 10.51 22.91
N GLU A 208 5.38 10.74 22.13
CA GLU A 208 5.05 12.05 21.58
C GLU A 208 3.60 12.39 21.91
N GLU A 209 3.35 13.62 22.37
CA GLU A 209 2.00 14.13 22.56
C GLU A 209 1.42 14.64 21.23
N ILE A 210 0.12 14.41 21.02
CA ILE A 210 -0.61 14.85 19.85
C ILE A 210 -1.74 15.79 20.28
N LEU A 211 -1.58 17.07 19.98
CA LEU A 211 -2.63 18.07 20.17
C LEU A 211 -3.66 17.94 19.05
N TRP A 212 -4.94 17.87 19.41
CA TRP A 212 -6.05 17.83 18.46
C TRP A 212 -6.84 19.13 18.54
N LEU A 213 -7.24 19.65 17.38
CA LEU A 213 -8.26 20.67 17.24
C LEU A 213 -9.61 19.96 16.97
N ASP A 214 -10.48 19.96 17.97
CA ASP A 214 -11.86 19.50 17.86
C ASP A 214 -12.68 20.41 16.94
N ASN A 215 -13.61 19.84 16.17
CA ASN A 215 -14.52 20.59 15.31
C ASN A 215 -15.79 21.00 16.10
N PRO A 216 -16.01 22.31 16.38
CA PRO A 216 -17.16 22.76 17.19
C PRO A 216 -18.48 22.82 16.41
N TYR A 217 -18.44 22.76 15.07
CA TYR A 217 -19.63 22.94 14.23
C TYR A 217 -20.40 21.63 14.11
N LYS A 218 -21.66 21.61 14.55
CA LYS A 218 -22.54 20.43 14.44
C LYS A 218 -22.78 19.98 12.98
N ASP A 219 -22.98 20.95 12.09
CA ASP A 219 -23.36 20.74 10.69
C ASP A 219 -22.19 21.19 9.76
N SER A 220 -22.15 20.71 8.51
CA SER A 220 -21.07 21.05 7.55
C SER A 220 -21.22 22.49 7.03
N PRO A 221 -20.16 23.10 6.45
CA PRO A 221 -20.27 24.39 5.76
C PRO A 221 -21.43 24.39 4.75
N SER A 222 -22.17 25.48 4.61
CA SER A 222 -23.29 25.52 3.65
C SER A 222 -22.81 25.69 2.20
N VAL A 223 -23.71 25.48 1.22
CA VAL A 223 -23.38 25.71 -0.20
C VAL A 223 -23.11 27.19 -0.45
N GLU A 224 -23.85 28.07 0.24
CA GLU A 224 -23.70 29.52 0.24
C GLU A 224 -22.36 29.93 0.86
N GLU A 225 -22.00 29.40 2.04
CA GLU A 225 -20.72 29.68 2.72
C GLU A 225 -19.51 29.33 1.83
N VAL A 226 -19.53 28.16 1.19
CA VAL A 226 -18.47 27.72 0.26
C VAL A 226 -18.45 28.57 -1.02
N THR A 227 -19.62 29.08 -1.45
CA THR A 227 -19.74 29.99 -2.60
C THR A 227 -19.21 31.39 -2.26
N GLU A 228 -19.42 31.89 -1.04
CA GLU A 228 -18.77 33.11 -0.53
C GLU A 228 -17.25 32.96 -0.50
N TRP A 229 -16.73 31.84 0.02
CA TRP A 229 -15.28 31.58 0.01
C TRP A 229 -14.72 31.65 -1.42
N GLU A 230 -15.42 31.09 -2.40
CA GLU A 230 -14.99 31.11 -3.81
C GLU A 230 -15.06 32.50 -4.46
N ASN A 231 -16.06 33.31 -4.10
CA ASN A 231 -16.27 34.65 -4.65
C ASN A 231 -15.34 35.70 -4.03
N GLU A 232 -15.04 35.58 -2.73
CA GLU A 232 -14.25 36.54 -1.97
C GLU A 232 -12.73 36.23 -1.97
N ARG A 233 -12.32 35.00 -2.31
CA ARG A 233 -10.90 34.62 -2.27
C ARG A 233 -10.02 35.47 -3.16
N LYS A 234 -8.82 35.76 -2.66
CA LYS A 234 -7.79 36.48 -3.39
C LYS A 234 -7.18 35.65 -4.53
N ILE A 235 -7.26 36.20 -5.74
CA ILE A 235 -6.59 35.72 -6.96
C ILE A 235 -5.62 36.81 -7.41
N GLY A 236 -4.36 36.47 -7.68
CA GLY A 236 -3.30 37.45 -7.94
C GLY A 236 -2.05 36.83 -8.60
N PRO A 237 -0.95 37.59 -8.78
CA PRO A 237 0.26 37.05 -9.39
C PRO A 237 0.84 35.88 -8.58
N CYS A 238 1.38 34.87 -9.27
CA CYS A 238 2.02 33.71 -8.63
C CYS A 238 3.21 34.17 -7.76
N LYS A 239 3.14 33.92 -6.45
CA LYS A 239 4.19 34.33 -5.50
C LYS A 239 5.45 33.49 -5.71
N LYS A 240 6.62 34.12 -5.61
CA LYS A 240 7.95 33.50 -5.84
C LYS A 240 8.85 33.47 -4.60
N THR A 241 8.40 34.03 -3.47
CA THR A 241 9.12 34.02 -2.19
C THR A 241 8.11 33.81 -1.05
N ILE A 242 8.58 33.39 0.12
CA ILE A 242 7.77 33.23 1.33
C ILE A 242 7.68 34.53 2.16
N ASP A 243 8.34 35.61 1.73
CA ASP A 243 8.48 36.86 2.49
C ASP A 243 7.11 37.49 2.82
N GLY A 244 6.89 37.84 4.09
CA GLY A 244 5.63 38.43 4.53
C GLY A 244 4.46 37.45 4.70
N GLU A 245 4.65 36.14 4.56
CA GLU A 245 3.68 35.14 5.06
C GLU A 245 3.78 35.04 6.60
N ILE A 246 3.30 36.08 7.29
CA ILE A 246 3.41 36.24 8.76
C ILE A 246 2.03 36.27 9.45
N THR A 247 0.96 35.92 8.72
CA THR A 247 -0.40 35.90 9.27
C THR A 247 -0.60 34.77 10.28
N PHE A 248 0.03 33.61 10.05
CA PHE A 248 -0.15 32.38 10.83
C PHE A 248 1.15 31.91 11.49
N CYS A 249 2.13 32.80 11.68
CA CYS A 249 3.41 32.56 12.37
C CYS A 249 4.12 33.90 12.59
N ASP A 250 4.70 34.12 13.78
CA ASP A 250 5.47 35.32 14.11
C ASP A 250 6.62 35.59 13.13
N GLU A 251 6.81 36.87 12.80
CA GLU A 251 7.79 37.31 11.80
C GLU A 251 9.24 36.94 12.18
N ILE A 252 9.58 36.93 13.48
CA ILE A 252 10.90 36.56 13.98
C ILE A 252 11.14 35.07 13.77
N VAL A 253 10.13 34.22 14.03
CA VAL A 253 10.21 32.77 13.79
C VAL A 253 10.39 32.48 12.30
N VAL A 254 9.58 33.08 11.43
CA VAL A 254 9.68 32.91 9.97
C VAL A 254 11.06 33.36 9.46
N LYS A 255 11.55 34.55 9.86
CA LYS A 255 12.89 35.04 9.51
C LYS A 255 14.00 34.11 10.01
N ASN A 256 13.92 33.63 11.24
CA ASN A 256 14.93 32.75 11.82
C ASN A 256 14.97 31.38 11.12
N ILE A 257 13.84 30.81 10.70
CA ILE A 257 13.81 29.59 9.88
C ILE A 257 14.52 29.81 8.54
N ILE A 258 14.15 30.88 7.80
CA ILE A 258 14.73 31.19 6.48
C ILE A 258 16.24 31.42 6.59
N ASN A 259 16.67 32.26 7.53
CA ASN A 259 18.09 32.53 7.78
C ASN A 259 18.85 31.25 8.13
N SER A 260 18.29 30.41 9.01
CA SER A 260 18.92 29.16 9.45
C SER A 260 18.96 28.10 8.34
N LYS A 261 17.97 28.06 7.43
CA LYS A 261 18.01 27.23 6.22
C LYS A 261 19.14 27.72 5.29
N SER A 262 19.24 29.03 5.04
CA SER A 262 20.22 29.58 4.09
C SER A 262 21.69 29.57 4.53
N VAL A 263 22.00 29.21 5.79
CA VAL A 263 23.38 28.84 6.20
C VAL A 263 23.88 27.63 5.40
N PHE A 264 22.98 26.76 4.92
CA PHE A 264 23.32 25.51 4.23
C PHE A 264 23.46 25.66 2.70
N ASP A 265 23.00 26.76 2.10
CA ASP A 265 23.01 27.02 0.64
C ASP A 265 24.42 26.98 0.01
N ARG A 266 25.48 27.11 0.82
CA ARG A 266 26.89 27.10 0.40
C ARG A 266 27.71 25.93 0.95
N LEU A 267 27.07 24.97 1.63
CA LEU A 267 27.73 23.80 2.18
C LEU A 267 27.76 22.65 1.16
N ASP A 268 28.78 21.79 1.25
CA ASP A 268 28.76 20.53 0.52
C ASP A 268 27.65 19.62 1.08
N LYS A 269 26.83 19.06 0.19
CA LYS A 269 25.70 18.19 0.54
C LYS A 269 26.13 16.98 1.37
N ASN A 270 27.31 16.42 1.14
CA ASN A 270 27.80 15.27 1.90
C ASN A 270 28.19 15.70 3.33
N GLU A 271 28.90 16.82 3.47
CA GLU A 271 29.26 17.41 4.75
C GLU A 271 28.01 17.76 5.60
N MET A 272 26.97 18.36 5.00
CA MET A 272 25.69 18.60 5.67
C MET A 272 24.99 17.29 6.05
N ARG A 273 24.94 16.31 5.14
CA ARG A 273 24.33 14.99 5.39
C ARG A 273 25.01 14.25 6.54
N ASP A 274 26.33 14.30 6.62
CA ASP A 274 27.13 13.64 7.66
C ASP A 274 26.98 14.34 9.02
N ALA A 275 26.90 15.67 9.05
CA ALA A 275 26.55 16.42 10.26
C ALA A 275 25.14 16.08 10.76
N ARG A 276 24.13 16.15 9.88
CA ARG A 276 22.74 15.79 10.17
C ARG A 276 22.58 14.33 10.64
N THR A 277 23.38 13.41 10.11
CA THR A 277 23.37 11.99 10.51
C THR A 277 23.95 11.77 11.90
N ARG A 278 24.93 12.59 12.32
CA ARG A 278 25.48 12.56 13.70
C ARG A 278 24.62 13.32 14.71
N SER A 279 23.85 14.33 14.30
CA SER A 279 23.13 15.23 15.22
C SER A 279 21.69 14.81 15.52
N ASN A 280 20.99 14.16 14.59
CA ASN A 280 19.60 13.74 14.79
C ASN A 280 19.51 12.55 15.78
N PRO A 281 18.83 12.66 16.94
CA PRO A 281 18.68 11.57 17.91
C PRO A 281 17.98 10.32 17.35
N TYR A 282 17.19 10.45 16.29
CA TYR A 282 16.35 9.38 15.76
C TYR A 282 16.90 8.72 14.48
N GLU A 283 18.04 9.17 13.93
CA GLU A 283 18.54 8.73 12.62
C GLU A 283 18.95 7.24 12.58
N THR A 284 19.24 6.63 13.72
CA THR A 284 19.53 5.19 13.88
C THR A 284 18.33 4.28 13.69
N ILE A 285 17.10 4.78 13.85
CA ILE A 285 15.86 4.01 13.66
C ILE A 285 15.74 3.53 12.20
N ARG A 286 16.04 4.43 11.26
CA ARG A 286 16.01 4.20 9.81
C ARG A 286 14.69 3.55 9.36
N ASN A 287 14.78 2.39 8.72
CA ASN A 287 13.69 1.66 8.08
C ASN A 287 13.25 0.42 8.87
N SER A 288 13.90 0.08 10.00
CA SER A 288 13.67 -1.20 10.72
C SER A 288 13.70 -2.39 9.73
N ILE A 289 12.61 -3.16 9.63
CA ILE A 289 12.41 -4.30 8.73
C ILE A 289 11.81 -3.94 7.36
N PHE A 290 11.48 -2.67 7.12
CA PHE A 290 10.70 -2.21 5.98
C PHE A 290 11.55 -1.67 4.82
N LEU A 291 10.92 -1.40 3.68
CA LEU A 291 11.59 -1.00 2.45
C LEU A 291 12.23 0.39 2.47
N ASN A 292 11.74 1.30 3.32
CA ASN A 292 12.33 2.63 3.55
C ASN A 292 11.89 3.21 4.91
N ARG A 293 12.38 4.41 5.25
CA ARG A 293 12.01 5.13 6.49
C ARG A 293 10.53 5.50 6.60
N ALA A 294 9.81 5.68 5.47
CA ALA A 294 8.41 6.13 5.49
C ALA A 294 7.48 5.12 6.17
N ALA A 295 7.73 3.82 5.99
CA ALA A 295 7.01 2.77 6.72
C ALA A 295 7.07 2.95 8.25
N VAL A 296 8.22 3.37 8.78
CA VAL A 296 8.40 3.63 10.21
C VAL A 296 7.70 4.93 10.65
N LYS A 297 7.63 5.95 9.77
CA LYS A 297 6.78 7.13 10.03
C LYS A 297 5.31 6.75 10.19
N MET A 298 4.78 5.86 9.35
CA MET A 298 3.40 5.43 9.49
C MET A 298 3.21 4.58 10.76
N ALA A 299 4.18 3.75 11.15
CA ALA A 299 4.15 3.05 12.44
C ALA A 299 4.14 4.00 13.65
N ASN A 300 4.93 5.07 13.57
CA ASN A 300 5.02 6.13 14.56
C ASN A 300 3.69 6.88 14.68
N ILE A 301 3.15 7.39 13.56
CA ILE A 301 1.87 8.12 13.51
C ILE A 301 0.71 7.22 13.96
N ASP A 302 0.64 5.99 13.46
CA ASP A 302 -0.42 5.03 13.82
C ASP A 302 -0.38 4.73 15.32
N LYS A 303 0.80 4.53 15.94
CA LYS A 303 0.90 4.36 17.40
C LYS A 303 0.47 5.63 18.17
N THR A 304 0.91 6.82 17.76
CA THR A 304 0.54 8.08 18.42
C THR A 304 -0.97 8.35 18.33
N CYS A 305 -1.61 8.00 17.21
CA CYS A 305 -3.06 8.03 17.04
C CYS A 305 -3.77 6.77 17.60
N ASN A 306 -3.20 6.12 18.63
CA ASN A 306 -3.77 4.94 19.32
C ASN A 306 -4.21 3.78 18.39
N PHE A 307 -3.46 3.57 17.31
CA PHE A 307 -3.69 2.61 16.23
C PHE A 307 -4.97 2.84 15.40
N MET A 308 -5.56 4.04 15.38
CA MET A 308 -6.84 4.28 14.68
C MET A 308 -6.83 3.92 13.18
N PHE A 309 -5.67 3.90 12.51
CA PHE A 309 -5.59 3.49 11.10
C PHE A 309 -5.59 1.97 10.96
N THR A 310 -4.76 1.25 11.74
CA THR A 310 -4.70 -0.21 11.64
C THR A 310 -5.75 -0.95 12.47
N GLN A 311 -6.35 -0.31 13.47
CA GLN A 311 -7.33 -0.87 14.41
C GLN A 311 -8.51 0.09 14.68
N PRO A 312 -9.24 0.57 13.63
CA PRO A 312 -10.41 1.42 13.83
C PRO A 312 -11.55 0.67 14.54
N ASP A 313 -12.19 1.34 15.51
CA ASP A 313 -13.10 0.71 16.50
C ASP A 313 -14.26 -0.10 15.90
N ASN A 314 -14.75 0.30 14.72
CA ASN A 314 -15.94 -0.28 14.10
C ASN A 314 -15.66 -1.50 13.18
N LEU A 315 -14.40 -1.91 12.99
CA LEU A 315 -14.03 -2.99 12.07
C LEU A 315 -14.41 -4.37 12.62
N GLN A 316 -15.41 -5.00 12.00
CA GLN A 316 -15.87 -6.35 12.36
C GLN A 316 -14.86 -7.44 11.94
N SER A 317 -14.89 -8.57 12.66
CA SER A 317 -13.92 -9.67 12.49
C SER A 317 -13.95 -10.38 11.13
N ASP A 318 -15.02 -10.16 10.38
CA ASP A 318 -15.35 -10.75 9.08
C ASP A 318 -15.33 -9.74 7.91
N ASP A 319 -14.89 -8.49 8.13
CA ASP A 319 -14.60 -7.52 7.05
C ASP A 319 -13.10 -7.23 6.88
N LEU A 320 -12.73 -6.54 5.81
CA LEU A 320 -11.37 -6.13 5.47
C LEU A 320 -11.11 -4.67 5.86
N LEU A 321 -9.90 -4.40 6.37
CA LEU A 321 -9.41 -3.03 6.49
C LEU A 321 -9.06 -2.47 5.10
N TYR A 322 -10.02 -1.82 4.46
CA TYR A 322 -9.81 -1.03 3.24
C TYR A 322 -9.03 0.26 3.50
N PHE A 323 -7.95 0.49 2.76
CA PHE A 323 -7.14 1.72 2.81
C PHE A 323 -6.68 2.19 1.43
N ALA A 324 -6.32 3.47 1.32
CA ALA A 324 -5.68 4.04 0.14
C ALA A 324 -4.30 4.65 0.49
N ASP A 325 -3.35 4.60 -0.46
CA ASP A 325 -1.99 5.15 -0.32
C ASP A 325 -1.63 5.92 -1.60
N VAL A 326 -1.63 7.26 -1.51
CA VAL A 326 -1.61 8.18 -2.67
C VAL A 326 -0.33 9.01 -2.67
N CYS A 327 0.25 9.23 -3.86
CA CYS A 327 1.57 9.86 -4.04
C CYS A 327 2.67 9.18 -3.21
N ALA A 328 2.58 7.85 -3.09
CA ALA A 328 3.23 7.08 -2.04
C ALA A 328 4.33 6.12 -2.51
N GLY A 329 4.74 6.16 -3.78
CA GLY A 329 5.88 5.37 -4.26
C GLY A 329 7.15 5.68 -3.45
N PRO A 330 7.95 4.67 -3.06
CA PRO A 330 7.90 3.26 -3.47
C PRO A 330 6.94 2.36 -2.69
N GLY A 331 6.14 2.87 -1.74
CA GLY A 331 5.07 2.13 -1.05
C GLY A 331 5.30 1.82 0.44
N GLY A 332 6.15 2.57 1.14
CA GLY A 332 6.53 2.29 2.53
C GLY A 332 5.34 2.28 3.51
N PHE A 333 4.43 3.26 3.39
CA PHE A 333 3.21 3.33 4.20
C PHE A 333 2.34 2.07 4.03
N SER A 334 2.08 1.68 2.78
CA SER A 334 1.41 0.41 2.46
C SER A 334 2.10 -0.83 3.04
N GLU A 335 3.44 -0.92 3.00
CA GLU A 335 4.14 -2.08 3.57
C GLU A 335 3.94 -2.18 5.08
N TYR A 336 3.94 -1.05 5.81
CA TYR A 336 3.62 -1.05 7.25
C TYR A 336 2.21 -1.59 7.53
N VAL A 337 1.18 -1.05 6.87
CA VAL A 337 -0.23 -1.46 7.07
C VAL A 337 -0.41 -2.95 6.75
N LEU A 338 0.17 -3.41 5.64
CA LEU A 338 0.10 -4.80 5.21
C LEU A 338 0.93 -5.73 6.11
N TRP A 339 2.07 -5.28 6.65
CA TRP A 339 2.78 -6.05 7.68
C TRP A 339 1.97 -6.16 8.98
N ARG A 340 1.30 -5.09 9.43
CA ARG A 340 0.50 -5.09 10.66
C ARG A 340 -0.77 -5.94 10.52
N LYS A 341 -1.43 -5.94 9.36
CA LYS A 341 -2.75 -6.56 9.13
C LYS A 341 -2.74 -7.83 8.26
N LYS A 342 -1.60 -8.18 7.69
CA LYS A 342 -1.42 -9.31 6.75
C LYS A 342 -2.47 -9.25 5.63
N TRP A 343 -3.12 -10.37 5.32
CA TRP A 343 -4.13 -10.47 4.26
C TRP A 343 -5.47 -9.80 4.61
N ARG A 344 -5.70 -9.41 5.87
CA ARG A 344 -6.96 -8.81 6.34
C ARG A 344 -7.09 -7.30 6.05
N ALA A 345 -6.22 -6.77 5.20
CA ALA A 345 -6.31 -5.41 4.69
C ALA A 345 -6.33 -5.42 3.15
N LYS A 346 -7.07 -4.46 2.56
CA LYS A 346 -7.12 -4.22 1.11
C LYS A 346 -6.59 -2.82 0.85
N GLY A 347 -5.45 -2.72 0.16
CA GLY A 347 -4.85 -1.44 -0.19
C GLY A 347 -5.07 -1.05 -1.64
N PHE A 348 -5.32 0.24 -1.88
CA PHE A 348 -5.36 0.85 -3.21
C PHE A 348 -4.22 1.87 -3.32
N GLY A 349 -3.31 1.66 -4.28
CA GLY A 349 -2.17 2.54 -4.51
C GLY A 349 -2.40 3.47 -5.69
N PHE A 350 -2.03 4.74 -5.56
CA PHE A 350 -2.04 5.68 -6.68
C PHE A 350 -0.80 6.60 -6.64
N THR A 351 0.16 6.41 -7.56
CA THR A 351 1.41 7.18 -7.61
C THR A 351 1.91 7.32 -9.05
N LEU A 352 2.75 8.33 -9.31
CA LEU A 352 3.40 8.52 -10.62
C LEU A 352 4.23 7.29 -11.02
N LYS A 353 4.18 6.91 -12.29
CA LYS A 353 4.96 5.76 -12.80
C LYS A 353 6.48 6.00 -12.87
N ASN A 354 7.19 4.93 -13.25
CA ASN A 354 8.63 4.87 -13.49
C ASN A 354 9.45 4.99 -12.19
N GLU A 355 10.19 6.09 -12.02
CA GLU A 355 11.13 6.26 -10.90
C GLU A 355 10.40 6.44 -9.55
N ASN A 356 9.19 7.00 -9.60
CA ASN A 356 8.32 7.28 -8.45
C ASN A 356 7.24 6.19 -8.21
N ASP A 357 7.41 5.01 -8.81
CA ASP A 357 6.44 3.91 -8.80
C ASP A 357 6.57 2.99 -7.57
N PHE A 358 5.53 2.18 -7.32
CA PHE A 358 5.49 1.20 -6.23
C PHE A 358 6.49 0.05 -6.45
N LYS A 359 7.47 -0.08 -5.55
CA LYS A 359 8.44 -1.20 -5.58
C LYS A 359 7.86 -2.41 -4.85
N LEU A 360 6.77 -2.98 -5.36
CA LEU A 360 6.13 -4.17 -4.75
C LEU A 360 7.06 -5.38 -4.68
N HIS A 361 8.11 -5.43 -5.51
CA HIS A 361 9.15 -6.45 -5.43
C HIS A 361 10.05 -6.32 -4.18
N ASP A 362 10.09 -5.14 -3.55
CA ASP A 362 10.85 -4.82 -2.35
C ASP A 362 10.03 -4.97 -1.04
N PHE A 363 8.72 -5.21 -1.14
CA PHE A 363 7.85 -5.50 0.02
C PHE A 363 8.23 -6.86 0.61
N HIS A 364 8.99 -6.83 1.71
CA HIS A 364 9.52 -8.01 2.38
C HIS A 364 8.69 -8.36 3.63
N ALA A 365 8.19 -7.35 4.35
CA ALA A 365 7.48 -7.50 5.61
C ALA A 365 5.96 -7.73 5.43
N GLY A 366 5.33 -7.04 4.47
CA GLY A 366 3.90 -7.13 4.17
C GLY A 366 3.57 -7.97 2.91
N PRO A 367 2.40 -8.63 2.85
CA PRO A 367 1.91 -9.29 1.63
C PRO A 367 1.41 -8.26 0.61
N CYS A 368 2.20 -7.99 -0.43
CA CYS A 368 1.84 -7.06 -1.51
C CYS A 368 0.71 -7.55 -2.42
N GLU A 369 0.29 -8.81 -2.30
CA GLU A 369 -0.70 -9.44 -3.18
C GLU A 369 -2.12 -8.88 -2.95
N THR A 370 -2.41 -8.38 -1.74
CA THR A 370 -3.68 -7.67 -1.44
C THR A 370 -3.65 -6.18 -1.81
N PHE A 371 -2.49 -5.65 -2.21
CA PHE A 371 -2.34 -4.29 -2.71
C PHE A 371 -2.68 -4.19 -4.20
N HIS A 372 -3.40 -3.12 -4.59
CA HIS A 372 -3.80 -2.85 -5.96
C HIS A 372 -3.31 -1.46 -6.40
N PRO A 373 -2.13 -1.36 -7.05
CA PRO A 373 -1.73 -0.15 -7.75
C PRO A 373 -2.71 0.17 -8.88
N TYR A 374 -3.02 1.45 -9.05
CA TYR A 374 -3.83 1.98 -10.13
C TYR A 374 -3.29 3.34 -10.58
N TYR A 375 -3.32 3.59 -11.89
CA TYR A 375 -2.62 4.73 -12.50
C TYR A 375 -3.55 5.64 -13.32
N GLY A 376 -4.87 5.47 -13.15
CA GLY A 376 -5.89 6.24 -13.85
C GLY A 376 -6.02 5.88 -15.35
N PRO A 377 -7.01 6.45 -16.06
CA PRO A 377 -7.26 6.14 -17.47
C PRO A 377 -6.14 6.59 -18.42
N LYS A 378 -5.23 7.47 -17.94
CA LYS A 378 -4.02 7.88 -18.66
C LYS A 378 -2.83 6.94 -18.44
N GLU A 379 -2.92 5.99 -17.51
CA GLU A 379 -1.83 5.08 -17.16
C GLU A 379 -0.54 5.81 -16.71
N ASP A 380 -0.66 7.02 -16.15
CA ASP A 380 0.46 7.87 -15.72
C ASP A 380 0.58 8.02 -14.18
N GLY A 381 -0.50 7.80 -13.44
CA GLY A 381 -0.55 7.99 -11.99
C GLY A 381 -0.53 9.46 -11.55
N ASN A 382 -0.87 10.39 -12.43
CA ASN A 382 -0.83 11.83 -12.12
C ASN A 382 -2.03 12.25 -11.26
N VAL A 383 -1.77 12.60 -9.99
CA VAL A 383 -2.80 12.99 -9.01
C VAL A 383 -3.48 14.32 -9.33
N TYR A 384 -2.86 15.17 -10.17
CA TYR A 384 -3.45 16.45 -10.55
C TYR A 384 -4.57 16.29 -11.58
N ASP A 385 -4.58 15.21 -12.37
CA ASP A 385 -5.54 15.06 -13.48
C ASP A 385 -6.97 14.75 -12.98
N PRO A 386 -7.97 15.59 -13.29
CA PRO A 386 -9.36 15.35 -12.88
C PRO A 386 -9.96 14.02 -13.33
N LYS A 387 -9.53 13.46 -14.47
CA LYS A 387 -10.00 12.15 -14.96
C LYS A 387 -9.41 11.00 -14.16
N ASN A 388 -8.16 11.13 -13.73
CA ASN A 388 -7.53 10.16 -12.84
C ASN A 388 -8.19 10.18 -11.45
N GLN A 389 -8.44 11.37 -10.90
CA GLN A 389 -9.14 11.57 -9.62
C GLN A 389 -10.53 10.90 -9.61
N VAL A 390 -11.34 11.13 -10.65
CA VAL A 390 -12.68 10.54 -10.78
C VAL A 390 -12.61 9.01 -10.93
N ALA A 391 -11.76 8.49 -11.82
CA ALA A 391 -11.65 7.05 -12.03
C ALA A 391 -11.11 6.30 -10.78
N LEU A 392 -10.25 6.94 -9.98
CA LEU A 392 -9.82 6.40 -8.68
C LEU A 392 -11.00 6.33 -7.69
N LYS A 393 -11.86 7.36 -7.63
CA LYS A 393 -13.12 7.32 -6.83
C LYS A 393 -14.01 6.16 -7.30
N GLU A 394 -14.32 6.08 -8.59
CA GLU A 394 -15.16 5.02 -9.16
C GLU A 394 -14.64 3.60 -8.83
N LEU A 395 -13.32 3.38 -9.00
CA LEU A 395 -12.65 2.10 -8.72
C LEU A 395 -12.74 1.68 -7.25
N ILE A 396 -12.62 2.65 -6.33
CA ILE A 396 -12.62 2.41 -4.89
C ILE A 396 -14.04 2.25 -4.36
N MET A 397 -14.97 3.13 -4.73
CA MET A 397 -16.38 3.03 -4.32
C MET A 397 -16.96 1.67 -4.72
N LYS A 398 -16.78 1.26 -5.98
CA LYS A 398 -17.27 -0.04 -6.46
C LYS A 398 -16.66 -1.25 -5.71
N GLN A 399 -15.40 -1.19 -5.29
CA GLN A 399 -14.76 -2.28 -4.52
C GLN A 399 -15.02 -2.23 -3.00
N THR A 400 -15.60 -1.15 -2.49
CA THR A 400 -15.90 -0.94 -1.06
C THR A 400 -17.40 -0.98 -0.75
N GLY A 401 -18.26 -1.26 -1.73
CA GLY A 401 -19.72 -1.25 -1.56
C GLY A 401 -20.27 0.17 -1.44
N ASP A 402 -19.72 1.09 -2.23
CA ASP A 402 -20.01 2.52 -2.26
C ASP A 402 -19.88 3.22 -0.89
N GLN A 403 -19.05 2.66 -0.02
CA GLN A 403 -18.69 3.26 1.28
C GLN A 403 -17.43 4.11 1.21
N GLY A 404 -16.44 3.72 0.41
CA GLY A 404 -15.08 4.28 0.45
C GLY A 404 -14.14 3.52 1.40
N VAL A 405 -12.87 3.91 1.43
CA VAL A 405 -11.84 3.32 2.32
C VAL A 405 -12.04 3.75 3.78
N HIS A 406 -11.58 2.94 4.74
CA HIS A 406 -11.56 3.34 6.16
C HIS A 406 -10.64 4.53 6.37
N PHE A 407 -9.50 4.56 5.69
CA PHE A 407 -8.59 5.69 5.71
C PHE A 407 -7.78 5.83 4.42
N MET A 408 -7.29 7.04 4.18
CA MET A 408 -6.29 7.34 3.15
C MET A 408 -5.01 7.85 3.81
N MET A 409 -3.87 7.45 3.25
CA MET A 409 -2.55 8.00 3.55
C MET A 409 -2.00 8.69 2.31
N ALA A 410 -1.15 9.70 2.49
CA ALA A 410 -0.35 10.28 1.42
C ALA A 410 1.01 10.79 1.93
N ASP A 411 2.08 10.50 1.18
CA ASP A 411 3.44 10.99 1.47
C ASP A 411 4.01 11.79 0.29
N GLY A 412 3.16 12.52 -0.43
CA GLY A 412 3.53 13.25 -1.63
C GLY A 412 4.57 14.35 -1.38
N GLY A 413 5.57 14.40 -2.27
CA GLY A 413 6.60 15.42 -2.35
C GLY A 413 7.43 15.23 -3.61
N PHE A 414 8.26 16.22 -3.95
CA PHE A 414 9.18 16.21 -5.09
C PHE A 414 10.42 17.04 -4.75
N SER A 415 11.48 16.93 -5.56
CA SER A 415 12.70 17.72 -5.36
C SER A 415 12.43 19.21 -5.55
N VAL A 416 12.98 20.03 -4.65
CA VAL A 416 12.91 21.50 -4.66
C VAL A 416 14.30 22.09 -4.41
N GLU A 417 15.33 21.42 -4.93
CA GLU A 417 16.74 21.76 -4.72
C GLU A 417 17.05 23.23 -5.08
N GLY A 418 17.63 23.96 -4.12
CA GLY A 418 17.91 25.39 -4.24
C GLY A 418 16.68 26.29 -4.16
N GLN A 419 15.52 25.74 -3.80
CA GLN A 419 14.21 26.42 -3.63
C GLN A 419 13.47 25.94 -2.37
N GLU A 420 14.18 25.39 -1.39
CA GLU A 420 13.67 24.79 -0.15
C GLU A 420 12.85 25.79 0.68
N ASN A 421 13.22 27.08 0.63
CA ASN A 421 12.49 28.18 1.29
C ASN A 421 11.11 28.48 0.69
N ILE A 422 10.78 27.95 -0.50
CA ILE A 422 9.45 28.11 -1.14
C ILE A 422 8.74 26.77 -1.40
N GLN A 423 9.20 25.69 -0.75
CA GLN A 423 8.64 24.35 -0.91
C GLN A 423 7.11 24.29 -0.71
N GLU A 424 6.57 25.07 0.24
CA GLU A 424 5.13 25.21 0.46
C GLU A 424 4.39 25.71 -0.80
N ILE A 425 4.85 26.82 -1.37
CA ILE A 425 4.23 27.48 -2.54
C ILE A 425 4.29 26.55 -3.75
N LEU A 426 5.42 25.86 -3.96
CA LEU A 426 5.58 24.87 -5.02
C LEU A 426 4.65 23.66 -4.82
N SER A 427 4.47 23.20 -3.57
CA SER A 427 3.69 22.01 -3.22
C SER A 427 2.18 22.25 -3.11
N LYS A 428 1.71 23.50 -3.16
CA LYS A 428 0.30 23.87 -2.90
C LYS A 428 -0.75 23.04 -3.66
N GLN A 429 -0.50 22.70 -4.93
CA GLN A 429 -1.43 21.89 -5.72
C GLN A 429 -1.43 20.41 -5.27
N LEU A 430 -0.30 19.91 -4.77
CA LEU A 430 -0.15 18.57 -4.22
C LEU A 430 -0.86 18.44 -2.87
N TYR A 431 -0.76 19.47 -2.02
CA TYR A 431 -1.56 19.56 -0.80
C TYR A 431 -3.06 19.46 -1.13
N LEU A 432 -3.53 20.34 -2.03
CA LEU A 432 -4.94 20.40 -2.43
C LEU A 432 -5.42 19.08 -3.04
N CYS A 433 -4.65 18.46 -3.94
CA CYS A 433 -5.07 17.22 -4.60
C CYS A 433 -5.06 16.01 -3.67
N GLN A 434 -4.11 15.91 -2.73
CA GLN A 434 -4.14 14.86 -1.70
C GLN A 434 -5.39 15.01 -0.80
N CYS A 435 -5.68 16.23 -0.34
CA CYS A 435 -6.87 16.52 0.47
C CYS A 435 -8.19 16.25 -0.29
N LEU A 436 -8.30 16.75 -1.52
CA LEU A 436 -9.43 16.53 -2.42
C LEU A 436 -9.70 15.04 -2.64
N VAL A 437 -8.67 14.25 -2.99
CA VAL A 437 -8.81 12.80 -3.20
C VAL A 437 -9.25 12.11 -1.90
N ALA A 438 -8.74 12.52 -0.73
CA ALA A 438 -9.20 11.98 0.55
C ALA A 438 -10.70 12.23 0.79
N LEU A 439 -11.19 13.45 0.58
CA LEU A 439 -12.62 13.76 0.68
C LEU A 439 -13.46 12.95 -0.34
N MET A 440 -12.91 12.70 -1.53
CA MET A 440 -13.57 11.89 -2.58
C MET A 440 -13.68 10.40 -2.26
N ILE A 441 -12.76 9.79 -1.50
CA ILE A 441 -12.65 8.31 -1.38
C ILE A 441 -12.73 7.76 0.06
N VAL A 442 -12.53 8.58 1.09
CA VAL A 442 -12.64 8.15 2.50
C VAL A 442 -14.11 8.07 2.91
N ARG A 443 -14.49 7.02 3.64
CA ARG A 443 -15.85 6.81 4.15
C ARG A 443 -16.22 7.78 5.27
N THR A 444 -17.51 8.01 5.51
CA THR A 444 -17.99 8.71 6.72
C THR A 444 -17.49 8.01 7.99
N GLY A 445 -17.00 8.77 8.97
CA GLY A 445 -16.27 8.27 10.14
C GLY A 445 -14.83 7.82 9.85
N GLY A 446 -14.41 7.77 8.59
CA GLY A 446 -13.06 7.38 8.17
C GLY A 446 -11.98 8.42 8.51
N HIS A 447 -10.72 8.12 8.20
CA HIS A 447 -9.57 8.93 8.63
C HIS A 447 -8.65 9.30 7.45
N PHE A 448 -7.81 10.30 7.65
CA PHE A 448 -6.85 10.76 6.64
C PHE A 448 -5.53 11.16 7.29
N VAL A 449 -4.42 10.93 6.59
CA VAL A 449 -3.12 11.53 6.92
C VAL A 449 -2.39 11.91 5.64
N THR A 450 -1.85 13.13 5.59
CA THR A 450 -1.00 13.60 4.48
C THR A 450 0.23 14.33 4.98
N LYS A 451 1.37 14.09 4.32
CA LYS A 451 2.52 14.98 4.43
C LYS A 451 2.15 16.38 3.94
N LEU A 452 2.65 17.38 4.66
CA LEU A 452 2.76 18.78 4.28
C LEU A 452 4.18 19.27 4.68
N PHE A 453 4.55 20.48 4.25
CA PHE A 453 5.78 21.15 4.70
C PHE A 453 5.41 22.36 5.56
N ASP A 454 5.96 23.55 5.27
CA ASP A 454 5.52 24.78 5.93
C ASP A 454 4.06 25.12 5.57
N LEU A 455 3.40 25.87 6.47
CA LEU A 455 1.98 26.22 6.45
C LEU A 455 1.78 27.71 6.78
N PHE A 456 2.62 28.57 6.21
CA PHE A 456 2.59 30.01 6.48
C PHE A 456 1.63 30.76 5.56
N THR A 457 1.37 30.23 4.36
CA THR A 457 0.50 30.91 3.37
C THR A 457 -0.99 30.78 3.70
N PRO A 458 -1.80 31.82 3.40
CA PRO A 458 -3.26 31.74 3.43
C PRO A 458 -3.88 30.60 2.59
N PHE A 459 -3.21 30.16 1.53
CA PHE A 459 -3.66 29.00 0.76
C PHE A 459 -3.60 27.71 1.59
N SER A 460 -2.48 27.46 2.25
CA SER A 460 -2.30 26.30 3.13
C SER A 460 -3.19 26.38 4.37
N ALA A 461 -3.26 27.55 5.01
CA ALA A 461 -4.14 27.78 6.15
C ALA A 461 -5.61 27.52 5.79
N GLY A 462 -6.09 28.06 4.67
CA GLY A 462 -7.44 27.82 4.16
C GLY A 462 -7.70 26.36 3.80
N LEU A 463 -6.70 25.62 3.30
CA LEU A 463 -6.83 24.17 3.07
C LEU A 463 -6.98 23.39 4.38
N VAL A 464 -6.17 23.71 5.39
CA VAL A 464 -6.26 23.07 6.71
C VAL A 464 -7.59 23.40 7.39
N TYR A 465 -8.12 24.63 7.23
CA TYR A 465 -9.45 25.01 7.71
C TYR A 465 -10.58 24.23 7.02
N ILE A 466 -10.53 24.08 5.69
CA ILE A 466 -11.49 23.25 4.94
C ILE A 466 -11.44 21.80 5.44
N MET A 467 -10.25 21.26 5.68
CA MET A 467 -10.08 19.91 6.21
C MET A 467 -10.56 19.78 7.67
N HIS A 468 -10.37 20.80 8.50
CA HIS A 468 -10.97 20.91 9.83
C HIS A 468 -12.49 20.85 9.74
N ARG A 469 -13.15 21.71 8.93
CA ARG A 469 -14.60 21.71 8.77
C ARG A 469 -15.17 20.38 8.22
N CYS A 470 -14.38 19.60 7.48
CA CYS A 470 -14.78 18.29 6.91
C CYS A 470 -14.56 17.06 7.83
N PHE A 471 -13.95 17.21 9.01
CA PHE A 471 -13.62 16.11 9.92
C PHE A 471 -13.98 16.45 11.37
N ASP A 472 -14.20 15.45 12.23
CA ASP A 472 -14.56 15.63 13.64
C ASP A 472 -13.38 16.20 14.46
N GLN A 473 -12.15 15.79 14.14
CA GLN A 473 -10.92 16.30 14.77
C GLN A 473 -9.78 16.38 13.73
N VAL A 474 -8.89 17.37 13.86
CA VAL A 474 -7.63 17.44 13.08
C VAL A 474 -6.41 17.69 13.96
N SER A 475 -5.23 17.33 13.47
CA SER A 475 -3.94 17.58 14.13
C SER A 475 -2.85 17.90 13.11
N ILE A 476 -1.88 18.73 13.49
CA ILE A 476 -0.67 19.05 12.73
C ILE A 476 0.50 18.48 13.52
N PHE A 477 1.01 17.34 13.08
CA PHE A 477 1.92 16.51 13.87
C PHE A 477 3.24 16.29 13.14
N LYS A 478 4.36 16.53 13.81
CA LYS A 478 5.71 16.21 13.30
C LYS A 478 6.25 15.00 14.06
N PRO A 479 6.19 13.78 13.50
CA PRO A 479 6.69 12.58 14.18
C PRO A 479 8.21 12.63 14.37
N ASN A 480 8.73 12.01 15.43
CA ASN A 480 10.17 11.80 15.69
C ASN A 480 10.92 11.13 14.53
N THR A 481 10.23 10.33 13.73
CA THR A 481 10.75 9.73 12.48
C THR A 481 10.90 10.71 11.32
N SER A 482 10.31 11.91 11.41
CA SER A 482 10.63 13.06 10.56
C SER A 482 11.87 13.77 11.10
N ARG A 483 12.73 14.29 10.22
CA ARG A 483 14.00 14.90 10.63
C ARG A 483 13.74 16.25 11.31
N PRO A 484 14.32 16.55 12.49
CA PRO A 484 13.93 17.73 13.27
C PRO A 484 14.13 19.06 12.52
N ALA A 485 15.18 19.18 11.72
CA ALA A 485 15.53 20.40 10.99
C ALA A 485 14.77 20.65 9.67
N ASN A 486 13.92 19.71 9.20
CA ASN A 486 13.14 19.92 7.99
C ASN A 486 11.70 20.37 8.29
N SER A 487 11.07 21.02 7.31
CA SER A 487 9.71 21.55 7.42
C SER A 487 8.60 20.49 7.34
N GLU A 488 8.96 19.23 7.09
CA GLU A 488 8.03 18.11 6.95
C GLU A 488 7.23 17.90 8.24
N ARG A 489 5.91 17.88 8.08
CA ARG A 489 4.91 17.61 9.12
C ARG A 489 3.71 16.89 8.48
N TYR A 490 2.80 16.38 9.28
CA TYR A 490 1.64 15.62 8.80
C TYR A 490 0.34 16.28 9.29
N LEU A 491 -0.55 16.57 8.35
CA LEU A 491 -1.96 16.84 8.69
C LEU A 491 -2.63 15.49 8.87
N ILE A 492 -3.22 15.30 10.05
CA ILE A 492 -3.98 14.11 10.44
C ILE A 492 -5.42 14.54 10.64
N CYS A 493 -6.38 13.86 10.02
CA CYS A 493 -7.81 14.12 10.17
C CYS A 493 -8.54 12.84 10.60
N LYS A 494 -9.41 12.95 11.60
CA LYS A 494 -10.14 11.84 12.23
C LYS A 494 -11.64 12.10 12.16
N GLY A 495 -12.40 11.06 11.84
CA GLY A 495 -13.85 11.12 11.68
C GLY A 495 -14.30 12.01 10.51
N LYS A 496 -14.21 11.52 9.27
CA LYS A 496 -14.73 12.27 8.09
C LYS A 496 -16.24 12.47 8.23
N ARG A 497 -16.69 13.71 8.11
CA ARG A 497 -18.11 14.08 8.26
C ARG A 497 -18.92 13.81 6.96
N PRO A 498 -20.24 13.58 7.08
CA PRO A 498 -21.14 13.47 5.92
C PRO A 498 -21.38 14.84 5.27
N ASP A 499 -22.10 14.84 4.15
CA ASP A 499 -22.70 16.05 3.55
C ASP A 499 -21.69 17.16 3.20
N ILE A 500 -20.62 16.77 2.47
CA ILE A 500 -19.53 17.65 2.04
C ILE A 500 -19.29 17.68 0.51
N ASP A 501 -20.16 17.10 -0.32
CA ASP A 501 -19.87 16.94 -1.76
C ASP A 501 -19.72 18.30 -2.51
N HIS A 502 -20.36 19.37 -2.05
CA HIS A 502 -20.15 20.73 -2.57
C HIS A 502 -18.75 21.29 -2.24
N ILE A 503 -18.15 20.89 -1.12
CA ILE A 503 -16.76 21.21 -0.76
C ILE A 503 -15.79 20.43 -1.64
N VAL A 504 -16.11 19.16 -1.93
CA VAL A 504 -15.38 18.34 -2.92
C VAL A 504 -15.42 19.01 -4.30
N ASP A 505 -16.60 19.45 -4.75
CA ASP A 505 -16.76 20.16 -6.02
C ASP A 505 -16.03 21.51 -6.03
N TYR A 506 -16.00 22.26 -4.92
CA TYR A 506 -15.21 23.49 -4.82
C TYR A 506 -13.70 23.24 -5.00
N LEU A 507 -13.14 22.25 -4.28
CA LEU A 507 -11.73 21.89 -4.42
C LEU A 507 -11.43 21.30 -5.82
N PHE A 508 -12.33 20.52 -6.40
CA PHE A 508 -12.20 19.96 -7.75
C PHE A 508 -12.22 21.02 -8.85
N ARG A 509 -13.11 22.02 -8.74
CA ARG A 509 -13.14 23.20 -9.64
C ARG A 509 -11.91 24.09 -9.44
N THR A 510 -11.42 24.21 -8.20
CA THR A 510 -10.18 24.93 -7.87
C THR A 510 -8.94 24.26 -8.47
N ASN A 511 -8.81 22.93 -8.40
CA ASN A 511 -7.73 22.18 -9.08
C ASN A 511 -7.74 22.44 -10.60
N LYS A 512 -8.91 22.36 -11.24
CA LYS A 512 -9.08 22.66 -12.68
C LYS A 512 -8.66 24.10 -13.02
N SER A 513 -8.94 25.06 -12.15
CA SER A 513 -8.51 26.46 -12.33
C SER A 513 -6.98 26.60 -12.24
N ILE A 514 -6.34 25.97 -11.24
CA ILE A 514 -4.87 25.98 -11.09
C ILE A 514 -4.18 25.38 -12.32
N LEU A 515 -4.69 24.27 -12.87
CA LEU A 515 -4.18 23.68 -14.11
C LEU A 515 -4.28 24.65 -15.30
N LYS A 516 -5.47 25.21 -15.53
CA LYS A 516 -5.72 26.15 -16.64
C LYS A 516 -4.88 27.42 -16.55
N ASN A 517 -4.61 27.91 -15.34
CA ASN A 517 -3.82 29.13 -15.14
C ASN A 517 -2.33 28.89 -15.41
N LYS A 518 -1.80 27.69 -15.08
CA LYS A 518 -0.44 27.26 -15.46
C LYS A 518 -0.22 27.20 -16.97
N GLU A 519 -1.22 26.79 -17.76
CA GLU A 519 -1.16 26.76 -19.23
C GLU A 519 -1.11 28.17 -19.87
N ASN A 520 -1.49 29.21 -19.12
CA ASN A 520 -1.69 30.57 -19.63
C ASN A 520 -0.75 31.62 -18.99
N ASP A 521 0.13 31.21 -18.08
CA ASP A 521 0.95 32.05 -17.19
C ASP A 521 0.15 33.21 -16.53
N LYS A 522 -1.05 32.88 -16.05
CA LYS A 522 -2.02 33.81 -15.44
C LYS A 522 -2.08 33.65 -13.93
N ASN A 523 -2.76 34.59 -13.28
CA ASN A 523 -2.95 34.69 -11.83
C ASN A 523 -3.18 33.33 -11.14
N ASP A 524 -2.49 33.15 -10.02
CA ASP A 524 -2.63 32.05 -9.09
C ASP A 524 -3.73 32.35 -8.05
N ILE A 525 -4.27 31.29 -7.45
CA ILE A 525 -5.26 31.37 -6.37
C ILE A 525 -4.47 31.48 -5.06
N LEU A 526 -4.46 32.65 -4.44
CA LEU A 526 -3.62 32.94 -3.27
C LEU A 526 -4.29 32.54 -1.95
N GLU A 527 -5.62 32.47 -1.93
CA GLU A 527 -6.45 32.10 -0.77
C GLU A 527 -7.46 31.02 -1.20
N LEU A 528 -7.75 30.05 -0.33
CA LEU A 528 -8.85 29.09 -0.52
C LEU A 528 -10.09 29.46 0.29
N VAL A 529 -9.88 30.16 1.41
CA VAL A 529 -10.88 30.80 2.27
C VAL A 529 -10.31 32.20 2.53
N PRO A 530 -11.11 33.28 2.48
CA PRO A 530 -10.61 34.64 2.71
C PRO A 530 -9.91 34.76 4.05
N VAL A 531 -8.73 35.41 4.09
CA VAL A 531 -7.93 35.55 5.33
C VAL A 531 -8.76 36.07 6.50
N HIS A 532 -9.64 37.05 6.25
CA HIS A 532 -10.45 37.65 7.32
C HIS A 532 -11.42 36.65 7.98
N LYS A 533 -11.94 35.66 7.23
CA LYS A 533 -12.79 34.57 7.76
C LYS A 533 -11.96 33.52 8.51
N LEU A 534 -10.67 33.34 8.16
CA LEU A 534 -9.75 32.49 8.92
C LEU A 534 -9.31 33.14 10.24
N THR A 535 -9.09 34.46 10.26
CA THR A 535 -8.66 35.20 11.47
C THR A 535 -9.79 35.54 12.43
N SER A 536 -11.05 35.34 12.04
CA SER A 536 -12.21 35.45 12.96
C SER A 536 -12.50 34.16 13.75
N GLU A 537 -11.90 33.04 13.35
CA GLU A 537 -12.12 31.73 13.94
C GLU A 537 -11.01 31.44 14.96
N ASN A 538 -11.11 32.10 16.12
CA ASN A 538 -10.06 32.17 17.15
C ASN A 538 -9.40 30.81 17.43
N ASP A 539 -10.18 29.79 17.80
CA ASP A 539 -9.70 28.46 18.18
C ASP A 539 -8.85 27.82 17.06
N PHE A 540 -9.23 28.00 15.79
CA PHE A 540 -8.47 27.53 14.64
C PHE A 540 -7.22 28.39 14.38
N PHE A 541 -7.37 29.71 14.48
CA PHE A 541 -6.30 30.66 14.22
C PHE A 541 -5.15 30.53 15.22
N GLU A 542 -5.47 30.51 16.52
CA GLU A 542 -4.53 30.31 17.61
C GLU A 542 -3.87 28.93 17.50
N TYR A 543 -4.66 27.86 17.31
CA TYR A 543 -4.12 26.51 17.11
C TYR A 543 -3.12 26.42 15.94
N LEU A 544 -3.45 26.97 14.77
CA LEU A 544 -2.57 26.92 13.60
C LEU A 544 -1.30 27.74 13.82
N LYS A 545 -1.43 28.93 14.43
CA LYS A 545 -0.31 29.82 14.74
C LYS A 545 0.64 29.19 15.75
N ASP A 546 0.13 28.70 16.87
CA ASP A 546 0.91 28.01 17.91
C ASP A 546 1.61 26.76 17.36
N SER A 547 0.91 25.96 16.54
CA SER A 547 1.50 24.83 15.81
C SER A 547 2.69 25.27 14.94
N ASN A 548 2.52 26.36 14.17
CA ASN A 548 3.59 26.88 13.31
C ASN A 548 4.79 27.42 14.10
N GLU A 549 4.55 28.12 15.21
CA GLU A 549 5.61 28.72 16.05
C GLU A 549 6.36 27.66 16.85
N GLN A 550 5.66 26.69 17.46
CA GLN A 550 6.28 25.58 18.18
C GLN A 550 7.10 24.66 17.27
N LEU A 551 6.58 24.31 16.09
CA LEU A 551 7.32 23.52 15.10
C LEU A 551 8.47 24.33 14.49
N GLY A 552 8.28 25.63 14.28
CA GLY A 552 9.31 26.56 13.82
C GLY A 552 10.49 26.66 14.78
N GLN A 553 10.22 26.83 16.08
CA GLN A 553 11.27 26.87 17.09
C GLN A 553 12.03 25.53 17.19
N LYS A 554 11.33 24.39 17.17
CA LYS A 554 11.96 23.06 17.11
C LYS A 554 12.82 22.91 15.85
N GLN A 555 12.40 23.46 14.71
CA GLN A 555 13.18 23.46 13.47
C GLN A 555 14.44 24.34 13.57
N ILE A 556 14.35 25.54 14.16
CA ILE A 556 15.49 26.44 14.39
C ILE A 556 16.56 25.76 15.27
N VAL A 557 16.14 25.14 16.38
CA VAL A 557 17.05 24.36 17.27
C VAL A 557 17.72 23.23 16.48
N GLY A 558 16.95 22.49 15.67
CA GLY A 558 17.48 21.43 14.80
C GLY A 558 18.48 21.92 13.75
N LEU A 559 18.23 23.08 13.12
CA LEU A 559 19.13 23.70 12.14
C LEU A 559 20.43 24.18 12.80
N LYS A 560 20.33 24.90 13.93
CA LYS A 560 21.49 25.28 14.77
C LYS A 560 22.33 24.07 15.15
N LYS A 561 21.71 22.97 15.57
CA LYS A 561 22.41 21.72 15.93
C LYS A 561 23.19 21.14 14.74
N ILE A 562 22.62 21.16 13.53
CA ILE A 562 23.36 20.74 12.32
C ILE A 562 24.52 21.68 12.03
N ALA A 563 24.35 23.00 12.18
CA ALA A 563 25.43 23.98 11.98
C ALA A 563 26.59 23.74 12.96
N ALA A 564 26.30 23.57 14.26
CA ALA A 564 27.28 23.21 15.29
C ALA A 564 28.03 21.91 14.96
N TYR A 565 27.33 20.86 14.55
CA TYR A 565 27.94 19.59 14.11
C TYR A 565 28.69 19.71 12.77
N THR A 566 28.41 20.73 11.96
CA THR A 566 29.14 21.02 10.71
C THR A 566 30.41 21.83 10.96
N GLU A 567 30.44 22.62 12.03
CA GLU A 567 31.63 23.30 12.55
C GLU A 567 32.56 22.33 13.29
N ASP A 568 32.02 21.46 14.17
CA ASP A 568 32.80 20.45 14.88
C ASP A 568 32.41 19.00 14.56
N LYS A 569 33.38 18.27 13.99
CA LYS A 569 33.24 16.89 13.52
C LYS A 569 33.48 15.84 14.62
N SER A 570 33.86 16.25 15.84
CA SER A 570 33.98 15.36 17.00
C SER A 570 32.64 15.14 17.73
N LEU A 571 31.66 16.03 17.52
CA LEU A 571 30.32 15.92 18.14
C LEU A 571 29.57 14.69 17.62
N SER A 572 28.86 14.00 18.53
CA SER A 572 28.02 12.84 18.23
C SER A 572 26.84 12.76 19.20
N GLU A 573 25.66 12.38 18.72
CA GLU A 573 24.45 12.26 19.54
C GLU A 573 24.39 10.92 20.27
N ILE A 574 24.76 10.94 21.55
CA ILE A 574 24.86 9.74 22.40
C ILE A 574 23.51 9.04 22.64
N ARG A 575 22.38 9.74 22.53
CA ARG A 575 21.03 9.19 22.75
C ARG A 575 20.56 8.28 21.60
N GLN A 576 21.24 8.27 20.46
CA GLN A 576 20.85 7.53 19.25
C GLN A 576 20.60 6.03 19.47
N LYS A 577 21.32 5.37 20.38
CA LYS A 577 21.06 3.95 20.67
C LYS A 577 19.76 3.79 21.45
N THR A 578 19.64 4.46 22.59
CA THR A 578 18.48 4.39 23.49
C THR A 578 17.18 4.77 22.78
N MET A 579 17.20 5.85 21.98
CA MET A 579 16.03 6.28 21.22
C MET A 579 15.60 5.26 20.15
N ARG A 580 16.51 4.46 19.58
CA ARG A 580 16.12 3.34 18.71
C ARG A 580 15.40 2.25 19.49
N GLU A 581 15.98 1.81 20.61
CA GLU A 581 15.46 0.72 21.43
C GLU A 581 14.09 1.08 22.04
N GLU A 582 13.92 2.32 22.53
CA GLU A 582 12.68 2.81 23.13
C GLU A 582 11.57 3.06 22.10
N CYS A 583 11.86 3.76 20.99
CA CYS A 583 10.85 4.06 19.99
C CYS A 583 10.33 2.80 19.28
N LEU A 584 11.21 1.88 18.87
CA LEU A 584 10.77 0.62 18.23
C LEU A 584 9.90 -0.20 19.17
N LYS A 585 10.26 -0.27 20.47
CA LYS A 585 9.45 -0.90 21.51
C LYS A 585 8.10 -0.20 21.70
N HIS A 586 8.06 1.14 21.72
CA HIS A 586 6.84 1.93 21.91
C HIS A 586 5.86 1.76 20.73
N TRP A 587 6.35 1.76 19.49
CA TRP A 587 5.55 1.54 18.27
C TRP A 587 5.23 0.05 18.00
N GLY A 588 5.72 -0.87 18.84
CA GLY A 588 5.52 -2.31 18.68
C GLY A 588 6.11 -2.83 17.37
N LEU A 589 7.35 -2.44 17.06
CA LEU A 589 8.14 -2.89 15.93
C LEU A 589 9.32 -3.77 16.42
N PRO A 590 9.77 -4.75 15.61
CA PRO A 590 10.98 -5.49 15.92
C PRO A 590 12.24 -4.64 15.69
N ASP A 591 13.25 -4.85 16.54
CA ASP A 591 14.62 -4.34 16.34
C ASP A 591 15.46 -5.30 15.48
N ASP A 592 14.85 -5.82 14.42
CA ASP A 592 15.49 -6.66 13.41
C ASP A 592 16.01 -5.81 12.25
N ALA A 593 17.03 -6.31 11.56
CA ALA A 593 17.45 -5.76 10.27
C ALA A 593 16.49 -6.22 9.15
N ARG A 594 16.22 -5.35 8.17
CA ARG A 594 15.55 -5.71 6.90
C ARG A 594 16.31 -6.84 6.20
N THR A 595 15.84 -8.08 6.35
CA THR A 595 16.37 -9.25 5.67
C THR A 595 15.54 -9.60 4.43
N LEU A 596 16.18 -10.25 3.45
CA LEU A 596 15.46 -10.89 2.35
C LEU A 596 14.77 -12.17 2.88
N PRO A 597 13.44 -12.34 2.70
CA PRO A 597 12.74 -13.53 3.17
C PRO A 597 13.34 -14.82 2.60
N ARG A 598 13.74 -15.73 3.50
CA ARG A 598 14.47 -16.96 3.15
C ARG A 598 13.63 -17.81 2.18
N ARG A 599 14.20 -18.11 1.00
CA ARG A 599 13.62 -19.11 0.09
C ARG A 599 13.75 -20.50 0.71
N VAL A 600 12.62 -21.15 0.95
CA VAL A 600 12.49 -22.52 1.49
C VAL A 600 11.87 -23.39 0.40
N SER A 601 12.25 -24.67 0.31
CA SER A 601 11.66 -25.56 -0.69
C SER A 601 10.15 -25.73 -0.44
N PRO A 602 9.30 -25.88 -1.49
CA PRO A 602 7.86 -26.06 -1.30
C PRO A 602 7.54 -27.31 -0.46
N SER A 603 8.32 -28.39 -0.60
CA SER A 603 8.19 -29.59 0.23
C SER A 603 8.47 -29.31 1.71
N THR A 604 9.58 -28.63 2.02
CA THR A 604 9.93 -28.24 3.40
C THR A 604 8.90 -27.28 3.99
N LYS A 605 8.38 -26.34 3.19
CA LYS A 605 7.39 -25.37 3.65
C LYS A 605 6.01 -25.99 3.86
N ALA A 606 5.59 -26.92 3.00
CA ALA A 606 4.40 -27.72 3.23
C ALA A 606 4.51 -28.56 4.52
N GLN A 607 5.68 -29.13 4.80
CA GLN A 607 5.97 -29.85 6.04
C GLN A 607 5.91 -28.94 7.29
N GLU A 608 6.45 -27.72 7.20
CA GLU A 608 6.41 -26.69 8.25
C GLU A 608 4.98 -26.27 8.60
N LEU A 609 4.12 -26.09 7.58
CA LEU A 609 2.71 -25.71 7.76
C LEU A 609 1.86 -26.88 8.25
N LEU A 610 1.92 -28.04 7.58
CA LEU A 610 1.05 -29.20 7.89
C LEU A 610 1.46 -29.94 9.17
N GLN A 611 2.76 -29.95 9.52
CA GLN A 611 3.31 -30.59 10.72
C GLN A 611 2.87 -32.06 10.86
N LYS A 612 2.01 -32.38 11.83
CA LYS A 612 1.47 -33.74 12.07
C LYS A 612 0.46 -34.18 11.00
N SER A 613 -0.01 -33.27 10.14
CA SER A 613 -1.02 -33.51 9.10
C SER A 613 -0.44 -33.77 7.71
N VAL A 614 0.89 -33.85 7.52
CA VAL A 614 1.55 -33.99 6.21
C VAL A 614 0.97 -35.10 5.33
N ASN A 615 0.60 -36.24 5.93
CA ASN A 615 0.00 -37.40 5.27
C ASN A 615 -1.37 -37.12 4.59
N VAL A 616 -1.93 -35.90 4.72
CA VAL A 616 -3.07 -35.44 3.91
C VAL A 616 -2.70 -35.26 2.43
N LEU A 617 -1.43 -34.94 2.13
CA LEU A 617 -0.94 -34.78 0.77
C LEU A 617 -1.07 -36.09 -0.02
N ASP A 618 -0.73 -37.22 0.58
CA ASP A 618 -0.85 -38.54 -0.06
C ASP A 618 -2.30 -38.93 -0.37
N LYS A 619 -3.26 -38.39 0.39
CA LYS A 619 -4.71 -38.61 0.20
C LYS A 619 -5.37 -37.60 -0.74
N SER A 620 -4.61 -36.68 -1.32
CA SER A 620 -5.14 -35.54 -2.11
C SER A 620 -5.62 -35.91 -3.52
N ALA A 621 -5.17 -37.03 -4.09
CA ALA A 621 -5.50 -37.42 -5.45
C ALA A 621 -6.86 -38.12 -5.55
N VAL A 622 -7.50 -38.04 -6.72
CA VAL A 622 -8.86 -38.56 -6.98
C VAL A 622 -8.99 -40.07 -6.71
N LYS A 623 -7.92 -40.85 -6.95
CA LYS A 623 -7.86 -42.29 -6.66
C LYS A 623 -8.06 -42.64 -5.17
N ASP A 624 -7.79 -41.69 -4.28
CA ASP A 624 -7.85 -41.88 -2.82
C ASP A 624 -9.15 -41.33 -2.21
N ALA A 625 -10.05 -40.79 -3.05
CA ALA A 625 -11.37 -40.35 -2.65
C ALA A 625 -12.41 -41.47 -2.81
N ILE A 626 -13.47 -41.43 -2.01
CA ILE A 626 -14.56 -42.40 -2.08
C ILE A 626 -15.44 -42.07 -3.28
N GLU A 627 -15.63 -42.99 -4.22
CA GLU A 627 -16.55 -42.79 -5.34
C GLU A 627 -18.00 -42.96 -4.90
N LEU A 628 -18.86 -41.97 -5.18
CA LEU A 628 -20.30 -42.06 -4.95
C LEU A 628 -20.96 -42.95 -6.01
N THR A 629 -21.78 -43.87 -5.55
CA THR A 629 -22.58 -44.76 -6.41
C THR A 629 -23.98 -44.95 -5.82
N ILE A 630 -24.93 -45.39 -6.64
CA ILE A 630 -26.27 -45.74 -6.19
C ILE A 630 -26.28 -46.82 -5.08
N ALA A 631 -25.23 -47.65 -5.00
CA ALA A 631 -25.06 -48.67 -3.98
C ALA A 631 -24.62 -48.13 -2.62
N ASN A 632 -23.73 -47.12 -2.57
CA ASN A 632 -23.16 -46.61 -1.31
C ASN A 632 -23.76 -45.27 -0.83
N VAL A 633 -24.54 -44.55 -1.66
CA VAL A 633 -25.16 -43.27 -1.26
C VAL A 633 -26.04 -43.41 0.01
N LYS A 634 -26.72 -44.55 0.17
CA LYS A 634 -27.58 -44.83 1.34
C LYS A 634 -26.81 -45.09 2.63
N SER A 635 -25.59 -45.62 2.55
CA SER A 635 -24.72 -45.92 3.71
C SER A 635 -23.66 -44.85 3.99
N THR A 636 -23.61 -43.78 3.19
CA THR A 636 -22.64 -42.68 3.32
C THR A 636 -23.33 -41.33 3.56
N ILE A 637 -23.71 -40.63 2.49
CA ILE A 637 -24.28 -39.27 2.56
C ILE A 637 -25.64 -39.29 3.25
N LEU A 638 -26.50 -40.25 2.91
CA LEU A 638 -27.89 -40.29 3.39
C LEU A 638 -28.05 -40.85 4.82
N VAL A 639 -26.96 -41.24 5.50
CA VAL A 639 -26.99 -41.50 6.94
C VAL A 639 -27.46 -40.24 7.68
N ASN A 640 -26.82 -39.11 7.36
CA ASN A 640 -27.34 -37.78 7.67
C ASN A 640 -26.84 -36.75 6.66
N GLU A 641 -27.65 -36.46 5.65
CA GLU A 641 -27.31 -35.54 4.56
C GLU A 641 -27.06 -34.11 5.04
N HIS A 642 -27.61 -33.73 6.19
CA HIS A 642 -27.32 -32.44 6.83
C HIS A 642 -25.88 -32.32 7.36
N ASP A 643 -25.14 -33.40 7.54
CA ASP A 643 -23.72 -33.36 7.89
C ASP A 643 -22.82 -33.08 6.67
N TRP A 644 -23.38 -33.01 5.46
CA TRP A 644 -22.66 -32.89 4.19
C TRP A 644 -22.96 -31.58 3.44
N PHE A 645 -21.92 -31.09 2.77
CA PHE A 645 -22.01 -30.07 1.72
C PHE A 645 -21.34 -30.60 0.45
N CYS A 646 -21.58 -29.94 -0.69
CA CYS A 646 -21.00 -30.33 -1.98
C CYS A 646 -20.61 -29.14 -2.87
N MET A 647 -19.73 -29.39 -3.83
CA MET A 647 -19.21 -28.42 -4.80
C MET A 647 -19.15 -29.03 -6.21
N PRO A 648 -19.82 -28.44 -7.23
CA PRO A 648 -19.65 -28.86 -8.63
C PRO A 648 -18.25 -28.50 -9.15
N CYS A 649 -17.44 -29.48 -9.54
CA CYS A 649 -16.05 -29.30 -9.97
C CYS A 649 -15.90 -29.45 -11.49
N SER A 650 -14.96 -28.72 -12.09
CA SER A 650 -14.76 -28.66 -13.55
C SER A 650 -13.98 -29.85 -14.12
N SER A 651 -13.25 -30.53 -13.24
CA SER A 651 -12.51 -31.78 -13.47
C SER A 651 -13.34 -33.01 -13.08
N GLY A 652 -13.07 -34.17 -13.69
CA GLY A 652 -13.72 -35.44 -13.37
C GLY A 652 -12.97 -36.65 -13.92
N LYS A 653 -13.49 -37.87 -13.75
CA LYS A 653 -12.91 -39.07 -14.38
C LYS A 653 -13.13 -39.05 -15.90
N GLY A 654 -12.13 -38.61 -16.65
CA GLY A 654 -12.13 -38.68 -18.12
C GLY A 654 -10.75 -38.44 -18.74
N ILE A 655 -10.47 -39.15 -19.84
CA ILE A 655 -9.35 -38.83 -20.73
C ILE A 655 -9.85 -37.77 -21.71
N THR A 656 -9.15 -36.64 -21.82
CA THR A 656 -9.47 -35.66 -22.88
C THR A 656 -9.06 -36.21 -24.25
N SER A 657 -9.70 -35.75 -25.33
CA SER A 657 -9.37 -36.11 -26.72
C SER A 657 -7.91 -35.85 -27.13
N ASN A 658 -7.15 -35.12 -26.30
CA ASN A 658 -5.79 -34.66 -26.56
C ASN A 658 -4.77 -35.31 -25.61
N GLY A 659 -5.15 -36.36 -24.86
CA GLY A 659 -4.25 -37.13 -23.99
C GLY A 659 -3.83 -36.44 -22.69
N GLN A 660 -4.32 -35.23 -22.41
CA GLN A 660 -4.11 -34.57 -21.11
C GLN A 660 -5.16 -35.08 -20.10
N GLU A 661 -4.71 -35.50 -18.92
CA GLU A 661 -5.56 -35.75 -17.75
C GLU A 661 -6.17 -34.42 -17.29
N ASP A 662 -7.46 -34.38 -16.94
CA ASP A 662 -8.05 -33.22 -16.26
C ASP A 662 -7.30 -32.97 -14.94
N GLU A 663 -6.88 -31.72 -14.69
CA GLU A 663 -6.12 -31.37 -13.50
C GLU A 663 -7.03 -31.22 -12.29
N ALA A 664 -7.38 -32.37 -11.71
CA ALA A 664 -8.29 -32.53 -10.58
C ALA A 664 -7.85 -31.78 -9.31
N PRO A 665 -8.77 -31.55 -8.34
CA PRO A 665 -8.50 -30.66 -7.21
C PRO A 665 -7.39 -31.23 -6.32
N THR A 666 -6.45 -30.36 -5.95
CA THR A 666 -5.21 -30.72 -5.27
C THR A 666 -4.73 -29.57 -4.39
N PHE A 667 -3.59 -29.73 -3.72
CA PHE A 667 -3.00 -28.69 -2.87
C PHE A 667 -2.26 -27.63 -3.68
N TYR A 668 -2.45 -26.37 -3.29
CA TYR A 668 -1.75 -25.19 -3.81
C TYR A 668 -1.11 -24.45 -2.62
N LEU A 669 0.18 -24.15 -2.74
CA LEU A 669 1.03 -23.51 -1.74
C LEU A 669 1.55 -22.17 -2.29
N GLY A 670 1.18 -21.07 -1.63
CA GLY A 670 1.71 -19.74 -1.89
C GLY A 670 2.92 -19.45 -1.01
N THR A 671 4.09 -19.20 -1.62
CA THR A 671 5.28 -18.68 -0.91
C THR A 671 5.53 -17.20 -1.22
N GLY A 672 4.48 -16.47 -1.63
CA GLY A 672 4.48 -15.04 -1.92
C GLY A 672 4.57 -14.72 -3.41
N ARG A 673 3.74 -13.76 -3.84
CA ARG A 673 3.61 -13.28 -5.22
C ARG A 673 3.32 -14.47 -6.15
N TYR A 674 4.00 -14.53 -7.30
CA TYR A 674 3.84 -15.59 -8.30
C TYR A 674 4.51 -16.93 -7.95
N HIS A 675 5.08 -17.08 -6.75
CA HIS A 675 5.65 -18.35 -6.29
C HIS A 675 4.54 -19.26 -5.74
N VAL A 676 3.68 -19.71 -6.65
CA VAL A 676 2.59 -20.64 -6.36
C VAL A 676 2.97 -22.03 -6.86
N TYR A 677 2.98 -22.99 -5.94
CA TYR A 677 3.30 -24.39 -6.22
C TYR A 677 2.06 -25.25 -6.08
N ARG A 678 1.91 -26.25 -6.95
CA ARG A 678 0.83 -27.22 -6.97
C ARG A 678 1.37 -28.61 -6.66
N TYR A 679 0.67 -29.36 -5.82
CA TYR A 679 1.02 -30.74 -5.52
C TYR A 679 0.50 -31.69 -6.61
N LYS A 680 1.37 -32.52 -7.20
CA LYS A 680 1.00 -33.50 -8.24
C LYS A 680 1.91 -34.72 -8.17
N LYS A 681 1.33 -35.92 -8.19
CA LYS A 681 2.03 -37.23 -8.27
C LYS A 681 3.23 -37.38 -7.28
N GLY A 682 3.13 -36.78 -6.09
CA GLY A 682 4.15 -36.84 -5.04
C GLY A 682 5.09 -35.63 -4.93
N SER A 683 5.09 -34.73 -5.92
CA SER A 683 5.99 -33.57 -5.98
C SER A 683 5.23 -32.23 -5.99
N TRP A 684 5.99 -31.13 -5.86
CA TRP A 684 5.48 -29.76 -5.99
C TRP A 684 5.96 -29.14 -7.31
N GLU A 685 5.02 -28.92 -8.23
CA GLU A 685 5.25 -28.25 -9.52
C GLU A 685 5.03 -26.74 -9.34
N GLN A 686 5.92 -25.88 -9.85
CA GLN A 686 5.62 -24.44 -9.89
C GLN A 686 4.64 -24.15 -11.02
N ILE A 687 3.62 -23.34 -10.76
CA ILE A 687 2.71 -22.83 -11.80
C ILE A 687 3.46 -21.78 -12.64
N GLY A 688 3.15 -21.70 -13.93
CA GLY A 688 3.79 -20.78 -14.87
C GLY A 688 3.81 -19.34 -14.35
N ASN A 689 4.95 -18.66 -14.53
CA ASN A 689 5.21 -17.33 -13.97
C ASN A 689 4.09 -16.34 -14.31
N SER A 690 3.80 -15.44 -13.37
CA SER A 690 2.73 -14.43 -13.40
C SER A 690 1.28 -14.94 -13.37
N ALA A 691 1.01 -16.26 -13.49
CA ALA A 691 -0.35 -16.76 -13.62
C ALA A 691 -1.27 -16.50 -12.40
N ILE A 692 -0.76 -16.58 -11.16
CA ILE A 692 -1.56 -16.46 -9.93
C ILE A 692 -0.70 -15.78 -8.86
N GLU A 693 -1.29 -14.89 -8.06
CA GLU A 693 -0.67 -14.37 -6.83
C GLU A 693 -1.26 -15.04 -5.59
N LEU A 694 -0.41 -15.48 -4.65
CA LEU A 694 -0.82 -15.86 -3.30
C LEU A 694 0.18 -15.33 -2.25
N PRO A 695 -0.30 -14.67 -1.17
CA PRO A 695 0.48 -14.37 0.03
C PRO A 695 1.27 -15.57 0.55
N ARG A 696 2.39 -15.30 1.21
CA ARG A 696 3.20 -16.34 1.89
C ARG A 696 2.37 -17.14 2.86
N ASP A 697 2.80 -18.37 3.12
CA ASP A 697 2.27 -19.23 4.17
C ASP A 697 0.78 -19.59 3.94
N THR A 698 0.32 -19.50 2.69
CA THR A 698 -1.03 -19.87 2.25
C THR A 698 -1.02 -21.30 1.71
N LEU A 699 -1.85 -22.18 2.27
CA LEU A 699 -1.99 -23.57 1.83
C LEU A 699 -3.47 -23.93 1.70
N VAL A 700 -3.90 -24.23 0.48
CA VAL A 700 -5.31 -24.43 0.11
C VAL A 700 -5.51 -25.67 -0.74
N TYR A 701 -6.70 -26.26 -0.69
CA TYR A 701 -7.16 -27.30 -1.61
C TYR A 701 -8.03 -26.64 -2.68
N ALA A 702 -7.64 -26.73 -3.96
CA ALA A 702 -8.19 -25.92 -5.04
C ALA A 702 -8.13 -26.65 -6.39
N GLU A 703 -8.80 -26.10 -7.41
CA GLU A 703 -8.68 -26.55 -8.81
C GLU A 703 -8.45 -25.36 -9.76
N MET A 704 -7.83 -25.62 -10.91
CA MET A 704 -7.72 -24.64 -12.00
C MET A 704 -8.94 -24.75 -12.92
N VAL A 705 -9.82 -23.76 -12.86
CA VAL A 705 -11.06 -23.73 -13.64
C VAL A 705 -10.84 -22.99 -14.96
N THR A 706 -11.30 -23.60 -16.06
CA THR A 706 -11.54 -22.87 -17.32
C THR A 706 -12.84 -22.08 -17.17
N GLU A 707 -12.74 -20.77 -17.00
CA GLU A 707 -13.88 -19.85 -16.96
C GLU A 707 -14.27 -19.47 -18.38
N LEU A 708 -15.51 -19.75 -18.76
CA LEU A 708 -16.12 -19.39 -20.05
C LEU A 708 -17.09 -18.23 -19.87
N ARG A 709 -17.16 -17.35 -20.86
CA ARG A 709 -18.12 -16.23 -20.91
C ARG A 709 -18.65 -16.06 -22.33
N LYS A 710 -19.88 -15.56 -22.47
CA LYS A 710 -20.63 -15.51 -23.76
C LYS A 710 -20.76 -16.89 -24.43
N GLU A 711 -21.24 -16.92 -25.67
CA GLU A 711 -21.52 -18.15 -26.44
C GLU A 711 -21.09 -18.04 -27.92
N GLY A 712 -20.96 -19.20 -28.58
CA GLY A 712 -20.64 -19.32 -30.00
C GLY A 712 -19.33 -18.61 -30.36
N LYS A 713 -19.29 -17.95 -31.53
CA LYS A 713 -18.11 -17.19 -32.00
C LYS A 713 -17.63 -16.13 -30.98
N SER A 714 -18.54 -15.56 -30.19
CA SER A 714 -18.25 -14.51 -29.21
C SER A 714 -17.68 -15.02 -27.88
N GLN A 715 -17.63 -16.35 -27.67
CA GLN A 715 -17.19 -16.96 -26.42
C GLN A 715 -15.74 -16.55 -26.08
N THR A 716 -15.51 -16.07 -24.86
CA THR A 716 -14.17 -15.87 -24.30
C THR A 716 -13.86 -16.95 -23.28
N LYS A 717 -12.57 -17.25 -23.13
CA LYS A 717 -12.03 -18.20 -22.16
C LYS A 717 -10.98 -17.49 -21.31
N THR A 718 -11.13 -17.59 -20.01
CA THR A 718 -10.18 -17.19 -18.98
C THR A 718 -9.87 -18.40 -18.08
N TYR A 719 -8.92 -18.25 -17.16
CA TYR A 719 -8.63 -19.25 -16.13
C TYR A 719 -8.78 -18.60 -14.74
N GLY A 720 -9.08 -19.40 -13.72
CA GLY A 720 -9.15 -18.96 -12.33
C GLY A 720 -8.79 -20.08 -11.36
N LEU A 721 -8.20 -19.74 -10.21
CA LEU A 721 -7.94 -20.68 -9.13
C LEU A 721 -9.15 -20.71 -8.20
N HIS A 722 -9.90 -21.81 -8.17
CA HIS A 722 -11.10 -21.95 -7.33
C HIS A 722 -10.76 -22.78 -6.10
N ILE A 723 -10.80 -22.16 -4.92
CA ILE A 723 -10.46 -22.78 -3.63
C ILE A 723 -11.68 -23.53 -3.08
N LEU A 724 -11.52 -24.83 -2.88
CA LEU A 724 -12.52 -25.73 -2.30
C LEU A 724 -12.47 -25.76 -0.77
N ASP A 725 -11.28 -25.61 -0.18
CA ASP A 725 -11.07 -25.58 1.27
C ASP A 725 -9.66 -25.01 1.60
N ALA A 726 -9.40 -24.60 2.84
CA ALA A 726 -8.13 -24.01 3.27
C ALA A 726 -7.56 -24.60 4.56
N PHE A 727 -6.23 -24.71 4.60
CA PHE A 727 -5.48 -25.10 5.81
C PHE A 727 -4.88 -23.86 6.50
N THR A 728 -4.18 -23.00 5.73
CA THR A 728 -3.70 -21.67 6.16
C THR A 728 -3.94 -20.61 5.08
N LEU A 729 -4.18 -19.37 5.51
CA LEU A 729 -4.36 -18.19 4.66
C LEU A 729 -3.41 -17.09 5.16
N GLY A 730 -2.38 -16.73 4.40
CA GLY A 730 -1.46 -15.65 4.78
C GLY A 730 -0.87 -15.78 6.20
N ALA A 731 -0.41 -16.99 6.55
CA ALA A 731 0.02 -17.45 7.88
C ALA A 731 -1.07 -17.64 8.97
N GLU A 732 -2.33 -17.25 8.73
CA GLU A 732 -3.45 -17.55 9.64
C GLU A 732 -3.88 -19.01 9.47
N LYS A 733 -3.82 -19.80 10.56
CA LYS A 733 -4.26 -21.20 10.57
C LYS A 733 -5.78 -21.29 10.68
N VAL A 734 -6.43 -21.90 9.68
CA VAL A 734 -7.90 -22.02 9.61
C VAL A 734 -8.40 -23.48 9.61
N SER A 735 -7.50 -24.45 9.47
CA SER A 735 -7.81 -25.88 9.30
C SER A 735 -8.76 -26.51 10.34
N ASP A 736 -8.81 -25.96 11.54
CA ASP A 736 -9.49 -26.56 12.70
C ASP A 736 -10.92 -26.03 12.87
N LYS A 737 -11.30 -24.98 12.14
CA LYS A 737 -12.65 -24.39 12.11
C LYS A 737 -13.62 -25.25 11.31
N HIS A 738 -14.93 -25.08 11.50
CA HIS A 738 -15.95 -25.74 10.66
C HIS A 738 -15.89 -25.23 9.22
N ILE A 739 -16.19 -26.08 8.22
CA ILE A 739 -15.94 -25.75 6.79
C ILE A 739 -16.65 -24.47 6.32
N THR A 740 -17.80 -24.13 6.90
CA THR A 740 -18.50 -22.86 6.61
C THR A 740 -17.68 -21.64 7.04
N GLU A 741 -17.06 -21.68 8.23
CA GLU A 741 -16.16 -20.63 8.71
C GLU A 741 -14.88 -20.57 7.86
N ARG A 742 -14.31 -21.74 7.53
CA ARG A 742 -13.12 -21.81 6.66
C ARG A 742 -13.38 -21.10 5.34
N LEU A 743 -14.54 -21.35 4.72
CA LEU A 743 -14.90 -20.73 3.44
C LEU A 743 -15.42 -19.29 3.55
N GLN A 744 -15.94 -18.85 4.69
CA GLN A 744 -16.13 -17.42 4.98
C GLN A 744 -14.78 -16.69 4.99
N LEU A 745 -13.75 -17.25 5.63
CA LEU A 745 -12.39 -16.69 5.63
C LEU A 745 -11.73 -16.75 4.25
N VAL A 746 -11.90 -17.84 3.49
CA VAL A 746 -11.44 -17.91 2.08
C VAL A 746 -12.14 -16.85 1.22
N ARG A 747 -13.46 -16.64 1.38
CA ARG A 747 -14.18 -15.58 0.67
C ARG A 747 -13.62 -14.18 0.98
N LEU A 748 -13.28 -13.93 2.25
CA LEU A 748 -12.67 -12.68 2.68
C LEU A 748 -11.24 -12.51 2.14
N PHE A 749 -10.46 -13.59 2.08
CA PHE A 749 -9.14 -13.63 1.47
C PHE A 749 -9.20 -13.36 -0.04
N CYS A 750 -10.15 -13.96 -0.76
CA CYS A 750 -10.39 -13.67 -2.18
C CYS A 750 -10.84 -12.21 -2.42
N LYS A 751 -11.70 -11.66 -1.54
CA LYS A 751 -12.09 -10.23 -1.53
C LYS A 751 -10.86 -9.31 -1.38
N ALA A 752 -9.85 -9.72 -0.61
CA ALA A 752 -8.59 -8.97 -0.43
C ALA A 752 -7.66 -9.08 -1.65
N LEU A 753 -7.56 -10.25 -2.27
CA LEU A 753 -6.73 -10.46 -3.47
C LEU A 753 -7.32 -9.88 -4.76
N TRP A 754 -8.61 -9.54 -4.78
CA TRP A 754 -9.29 -9.07 -5.99
C TRP A 754 -8.69 -7.79 -6.59
N LYS A 755 -8.51 -7.77 -7.92
CA LYS A 755 -7.93 -6.68 -8.72
C LYS A 755 -8.72 -6.60 -10.05
N PRO A 756 -9.58 -5.60 -10.28
CA PRO A 756 -10.52 -5.60 -11.40
C PRO A 756 -9.97 -5.03 -12.73
N VAL A 757 -8.67 -4.72 -12.84
CA VAL A 757 -8.08 -4.07 -14.03
C VAL A 757 -6.87 -4.86 -14.55
N GLN A 758 -6.87 -5.11 -15.86
CA GLN A 758 -5.84 -5.79 -16.67
C GLN A 758 -5.55 -7.26 -16.32
N GLN A 759 -5.32 -8.07 -17.37
CA GLN A 759 -5.31 -9.54 -17.31
C GLN A 759 -3.93 -10.11 -16.89
N SER A 760 -3.24 -9.45 -15.96
CA SER A 760 -1.87 -9.81 -15.54
C SER A 760 -1.80 -11.10 -14.72
N CYS A 761 -2.86 -11.42 -13.98
CA CYS A 761 -2.99 -12.65 -13.19
C CYS A 761 -4.43 -13.22 -13.28
N TYR A 762 -4.58 -14.50 -12.97
CA TYR A 762 -5.87 -15.20 -12.91
C TYR A 762 -6.57 -14.94 -11.56
N PRO A 763 -7.90 -14.71 -11.55
CA PRO A 763 -8.65 -14.52 -10.31
C PRO A 763 -8.56 -15.74 -9.39
N VAL A 764 -8.32 -15.48 -8.10
CA VAL A 764 -8.48 -16.44 -7.01
C VAL A 764 -9.89 -16.29 -6.45
N ARG A 765 -10.69 -17.36 -6.49
CA ARG A 765 -12.08 -17.37 -6.02
C ARG A 765 -12.31 -18.43 -4.95
N VAL A 766 -13.26 -18.19 -4.05
CA VAL A 766 -13.83 -19.24 -3.21
C VAL A 766 -14.83 -20.06 -4.04
N LYS A 767 -14.87 -21.37 -3.83
CA LYS A 767 -15.84 -22.23 -4.51
C LYS A 767 -17.13 -22.35 -3.70
N GLU A 768 -18.25 -22.44 -4.40
CA GLU A 768 -19.58 -22.39 -3.80
C GLU A 768 -19.93 -23.65 -2.99
N LEU A 769 -20.16 -23.49 -1.69
CA LEU A 769 -20.48 -24.56 -0.75
C LEU A 769 -22.00 -24.79 -0.68
N LEU A 770 -22.49 -25.79 -1.42
CA LEU A 770 -23.92 -26.13 -1.43
C LEU A 770 -24.29 -27.11 -0.31
N ALA A 771 -25.26 -26.76 0.53
CA ALA A 771 -25.79 -27.68 1.54
C ALA A 771 -26.69 -28.76 0.88
N VAL A 772 -26.39 -30.04 1.15
CA VAL A 772 -27.11 -31.19 0.56
C VAL A 772 -28.56 -31.22 1.06
N SER A 773 -29.49 -31.42 0.13
CA SER A 773 -30.94 -31.36 0.36
C SER A 773 -31.71 -31.91 -0.83
N HIS A 774 -33.01 -32.17 -0.69
CA HIS A 774 -33.90 -32.57 -1.79
C HIS A 774 -34.25 -31.45 -2.80
N HIS A 775 -33.60 -30.28 -2.66
CA HIS A 775 -33.60 -29.12 -3.57
C HIS A 775 -32.16 -28.81 -4.06
N LEU A 776 -31.29 -29.82 -4.19
CA LEU A 776 -29.90 -29.61 -4.63
C LEU A 776 -29.82 -29.33 -6.15
N ASP A 777 -30.71 -29.95 -6.91
CA ASP A 777 -31.01 -29.66 -8.32
C ASP A 777 -31.38 -28.19 -8.55
N GLU A 778 -32.25 -27.61 -7.72
CA GLU A 778 -32.63 -26.19 -7.80
C GLU A 778 -31.44 -25.24 -7.52
N LYS A 779 -30.49 -25.66 -6.67
CA LYS A 779 -29.30 -24.87 -6.31
C LYS A 779 -28.17 -24.99 -7.34
N ILE A 780 -28.04 -26.13 -8.02
CA ILE A 780 -27.00 -26.34 -9.03
C ILE A 780 -27.49 -25.72 -10.35
N ARG A 781 -27.25 -24.41 -10.50
CA ARG A 781 -27.70 -23.60 -11.64
C ARG A 781 -26.97 -24.00 -12.93
N MET A 782 -27.59 -24.90 -13.68
CA MET A 782 -27.10 -25.40 -14.97
C MET A 782 -27.86 -24.76 -16.14
N GLU A 783 -27.13 -24.33 -17.17
CA GLU A 783 -27.70 -23.95 -18.47
C GLU A 783 -26.99 -24.68 -19.62
N THR A 784 -27.71 -24.96 -20.70
CA THR A 784 -27.11 -25.50 -21.94
C THR A 784 -26.51 -24.36 -22.76
N LYS A 785 -25.20 -24.41 -22.99
CA LYS A 785 -24.40 -23.36 -23.66
C LYS A 785 -23.76 -23.84 -24.96
N SER A 786 -23.65 -22.94 -25.93
CA SER A 786 -23.07 -23.18 -27.25
C SER A 786 -21.58 -22.83 -27.29
N MET A 787 -20.73 -23.83 -27.52
CA MET A 787 -19.29 -23.66 -27.72
C MET A 787 -18.95 -23.06 -29.09
N LYS A 788 -17.71 -22.58 -29.27
CA LYS A 788 -17.21 -22.03 -30.55
C LYS A 788 -17.41 -22.92 -31.77
N ASN A 789 -17.30 -24.23 -31.59
CA ASN A 789 -17.47 -25.25 -32.64
C ASN A 789 -18.93 -25.70 -32.83
N GLY A 790 -19.90 -25.03 -32.21
CA GLY A 790 -21.32 -25.37 -32.27
C GLY A 790 -21.78 -26.45 -31.28
N THR A 791 -20.87 -27.20 -30.65
CA THR A 791 -21.22 -28.22 -29.64
C THR A 791 -22.00 -27.59 -28.49
N LYS A 792 -23.09 -28.24 -28.07
CA LYS A 792 -23.82 -27.89 -26.84
C LYS A 792 -23.17 -28.58 -25.65
N VAL A 793 -22.91 -27.83 -24.58
CA VAL A 793 -22.40 -28.33 -23.29
C VAL A 793 -23.27 -27.82 -22.15
N LEU A 794 -23.27 -28.54 -21.03
CA LEU A 794 -23.90 -28.07 -19.80
C LEU A 794 -22.91 -27.17 -19.04
N GLY A 795 -23.29 -25.95 -18.71
CA GLY A 795 -22.48 -24.97 -17.99
C GLY A 795 -23.08 -24.63 -16.63
N TYR A 796 -22.27 -24.67 -15.57
CA TYR A 796 -22.65 -24.30 -14.21
C TYR A 796 -22.33 -22.82 -13.97
N PHE A 797 -23.26 -22.12 -13.31
CA PHE A 797 -23.19 -20.69 -13.02
C PHE A 797 -23.08 -20.45 -11.51
N PRO A 798 -21.87 -20.24 -10.95
CA PRO A 798 -21.68 -19.95 -9.53
C PRO A 798 -22.31 -18.62 -9.10
N TYR A 799 -22.66 -18.49 -7.82
CA TYR A 799 -23.18 -17.25 -7.27
C TYR A 799 -22.08 -16.19 -7.18
N LYS A 800 -22.19 -15.20 -8.07
CA LYS A 800 -21.40 -13.97 -8.11
C LYS A 800 -21.28 -13.33 -6.71
N HIS A 801 -20.08 -12.90 -6.36
CA HIS A 801 -19.83 -12.10 -5.15
C HIS A 801 -19.84 -10.60 -5.48
N SER A 802 -20.24 -9.77 -4.51
CA SER A 802 -20.42 -8.33 -4.70
C SER A 802 -19.16 -7.56 -5.12
N TYR A 803 -17.97 -8.07 -4.81
CA TYR A 803 -16.69 -7.48 -5.23
C TYR A 803 -16.29 -7.86 -6.67
N GLU A 804 -16.93 -8.85 -7.28
CA GLU A 804 -16.57 -9.35 -8.61
C GLU A 804 -17.23 -8.47 -9.69
N ASN A 805 -16.51 -7.48 -10.21
CA ASN A 805 -17.07 -6.37 -11.00
C ASN A 805 -17.61 -6.72 -12.42
N ASP A 806 -17.91 -7.99 -12.69
CA ASP A 806 -18.34 -8.58 -13.98
C ASP A 806 -19.86 -8.43 -14.23
N ASP A 807 -20.42 -7.21 -14.23
CA ASP A 807 -21.89 -7.04 -14.26
C ASP A 807 -22.56 -7.44 -15.59
N ASN A 808 -21.89 -7.20 -16.72
CA ASN A 808 -22.49 -7.40 -18.05
C ASN A 808 -22.15 -8.76 -18.71
N ASN A 809 -21.41 -9.66 -18.04
CA ASN A 809 -20.90 -10.89 -18.65
C ASN A 809 -20.47 -11.95 -17.60
N PRO A 810 -21.40 -12.60 -16.89
CA PRO A 810 -21.09 -13.62 -15.89
C PRO A 810 -20.34 -14.82 -16.49
N TYR A 811 -19.52 -15.47 -15.67
CA TYR A 811 -18.77 -16.66 -16.07
C TYR A 811 -19.50 -17.96 -15.72
N TYR A 812 -19.15 -19.01 -16.47
CA TYR A 812 -19.56 -20.38 -16.22
C TYR A 812 -18.40 -21.35 -16.47
N TYR A 813 -18.54 -22.59 -16.03
CA TYR A 813 -17.66 -23.68 -16.44
C TYR A 813 -18.47 -24.97 -16.62
N THR A 814 -17.97 -25.89 -17.44
CA THR A 814 -18.58 -27.23 -17.56
C THR A 814 -18.18 -28.06 -16.35
N PRO A 815 -19.13 -28.48 -15.47
CA PRO A 815 -18.81 -29.43 -14.41
C PRO A 815 -18.60 -30.83 -14.99
N ARG A 816 -17.75 -31.62 -14.32
CA ARG A 816 -17.47 -33.03 -14.64
C ARG A 816 -17.47 -33.94 -13.41
N SER A 817 -17.50 -33.37 -12.21
CA SER A 817 -17.78 -34.08 -10.98
C SER A 817 -18.47 -33.19 -9.94
N VAL A 818 -18.94 -33.79 -8.86
CA VAL A 818 -19.37 -33.12 -7.63
C VAL A 818 -18.59 -33.73 -6.47
N ILE A 819 -17.88 -32.88 -5.71
CA ILE A 819 -17.16 -33.30 -4.49
C ILE A 819 -18.03 -33.00 -3.28
N PHE A 820 -18.14 -33.96 -2.37
CA PHE A 820 -18.87 -33.87 -1.11
C PHE A 820 -17.92 -33.89 0.08
N PHE A 821 -18.16 -32.99 1.03
CA PHE A 821 -17.38 -32.82 2.26
C PHE A 821 -18.27 -33.04 3.49
N LYS A 822 -17.88 -33.98 4.37
CA LYS A 822 -18.49 -34.10 5.71
C LYS A 822 -17.98 -32.94 6.56
N ALA A 823 -18.91 -32.14 7.08
CA ALA A 823 -18.62 -30.96 7.88
C ALA A 823 -18.76 -31.21 9.38
N THR A 824 -19.61 -32.19 9.76
CA THR A 824 -19.95 -32.47 11.16
C THR A 824 -19.36 -33.79 11.66
N GLU A 825 -18.73 -33.71 12.83
CA GLU A 825 -17.95 -34.78 13.46
C GLU A 825 -18.77 -35.54 14.51
N GLU A 826 -18.57 -36.84 14.62
CA GLU A 826 -19.29 -37.65 15.61
C GLU A 826 -18.70 -37.45 17.02
N PRO A 827 -19.54 -37.38 18.09
CA PRO A 827 -20.93 -37.83 18.18
C PRO A 827 -22.00 -36.82 17.74
N TRP A 828 -21.63 -35.64 17.22
CA TRP A 828 -22.59 -34.66 16.74
C TRP A 828 -23.25 -35.08 15.42
N ALA A 829 -24.39 -34.45 15.13
CA ALA A 829 -25.07 -34.46 13.85
C ALA A 829 -25.88 -33.17 13.70
N ARG A 830 -25.95 -32.63 12.48
CA ARG A 830 -26.80 -31.49 12.14
C ARG A 830 -28.23 -31.98 11.87
N HIS A 831 -29.19 -31.27 12.44
CA HIS A 831 -30.62 -31.53 12.25
C HIS A 831 -31.36 -30.22 11.96
N LYS A 832 -32.53 -30.33 11.33
CA LYS A 832 -33.44 -29.20 11.07
C LYS A 832 -34.56 -29.20 12.12
N SER A 833 -34.89 -28.02 12.66
CA SER A 833 -35.97 -27.84 13.62
C SER A 833 -37.34 -27.77 12.94
N ARG A 834 -38.42 -27.81 13.75
CA ARG A 834 -39.79 -27.50 13.28
C ARG A 834 -39.92 -26.07 12.72
N THR A 835 -39.09 -25.14 13.19
CA THR A 835 -38.96 -23.75 12.69
C THR A 835 -38.02 -23.63 11.48
N ASN A 836 -37.64 -24.74 10.83
CA ASN A 836 -36.70 -24.81 9.70
C ASN A 836 -35.25 -24.32 9.98
N GLN A 837 -34.91 -24.02 11.23
CA GLN A 837 -33.56 -23.62 11.65
C GLN A 837 -32.65 -24.85 11.82
N MET A 838 -31.35 -24.73 11.54
CA MET A 838 -30.38 -25.82 11.74
C MET A 838 -29.85 -25.80 13.18
N TYR A 839 -29.64 -26.97 13.77
CA TYR A 839 -28.99 -27.16 15.07
C TYR A 839 -28.09 -28.40 15.07
N PHE A 840 -27.18 -28.48 16.04
CA PHE A 840 -26.30 -29.62 16.28
C PHE A 840 -26.84 -30.44 17.46
N PHE A 841 -27.04 -31.75 17.26
CA PHE A 841 -27.44 -32.70 18.28
C PHE A 841 -26.31 -33.67 18.58
N ASN A 842 -25.97 -33.87 19.85
CA ASN A 842 -24.98 -34.85 20.28
C ASN A 842 -25.67 -36.18 20.64
N LYS A 843 -25.36 -37.23 19.89
CA LYS A 843 -25.98 -38.56 20.02
C LYS A 843 -25.66 -39.28 21.33
N GLN A 844 -24.57 -38.90 22.02
CA GLN A 844 -24.14 -39.53 23.27
C GLN A 844 -24.80 -38.88 24.51
N ASN A 845 -24.72 -37.56 24.65
CA ASN A 845 -25.27 -36.85 25.83
C ASN A 845 -26.68 -36.25 25.62
N ARG A 846 -27.24 -36.37 24.40
CA ARG A 846 -28.55 -35.83 23.97
C ARG A 846 -28.70 -34.30 24.05
N GLN A 847 -27.58 -33.57 24.06
CA GLN A 847 -27.58 -32.11 24.04
C GLN A 847 -27.85 -31.56 22.63
N SER A 848 -28.66 -30.50 22.55
CA SER A 848 -28.85 -29.69 21.34
C SER A 848 -28.19 -28.33 21.51
N LEU A 849 -27.47 -27.85 20.49
CA LEU A 849 -26.87 -26.51 20.42
C LEU A 849 -27.19 -25.85 19.06
N TRP A 850 -27.47 -24.55 19.07
CA TRP A 850 -27.77 -23.78 17.84
C TRP A 850 -26.50 -23.22 17.20
N GLU A 851 -25.52 -22.83 18.02
CA GLU A 851 -24.16 -22.47 17.60
C GLU A 851 -23.36 -23.73 17.25
N ILE A 852 -22.28 -23.56 16.48
CA ILE A 852 -21.40 -24.66 16.05
C ILE A 852 -20.51 -25.07 17.23
N PRO A 853 -20.63 -26.31 17.78
CA PRO A 853 -19.73 -26.78 18.82
C PRO A 853 -18.31 -26.98 18.24
N PRO A 854 -17.23 -26.54 18.90
CA PRO A 854 -15.86 -26.76 18.40
C PRO A 854 -15.52 -28.24 18.17
N THR A 855 -16.10 -29.15 18.96
CA THR A 855 -15.96 -30.61 18.81
C THR A 855 -16.84 -31.22 17.70
N ALA A 856 -17.71 -30.43 17.08
CA ALA A 856 -18.51 -30.84 15.93
C ALA A 856 -17.85 -30.50 14.58
N ALA A 857 -16.81 -29.66 14.56
CA ALA A 857 -16.11 -29.30 13.33
C ALA A 857 -15.23 -30.45 12.84
N VAL A 858 -15.46 -30.95 11.61
CA VAL A 858 -14.51 -31.87 10.95
C VAL A 858 -13.27 -31.07 10.52
N PRO A 859 -12.06 -31.36 11.03
CA PRO A 859 -10.86 -30.63 10.65
C PRO A 859 -10.50 -30.89 9.19
N PHE A 860 -9.93 -29.88 8.52
CA PHE A 860 -9.54 -29.90 7.10
C PHE A 860 -8.89 -31.22 6.66
N ALA A 861 -7.91 -31.73 7.41
CA ALA A 861 -7.19 -32.95 7.02
C ALA A 861 -8.09 -34.18 6.95
N LYS A 862 -9.14 -34.25 7.79
CA LYS A 862 -10.16 -35.29 7.78
C LYS A 862 -11.25 -35.00 6.73
N THR A 863 -11.57 -33.73 6.48
CA THR A 863 -12.44 -33.31 5.36
C THR A 863 -11.87 -33.79 4.01
N ILE A 864 -10.58 -33.56 3.74
CA ILE A 864 -9.93 -34.02 2.51
C ILE A 864 -9.81 -35.55 2.47
N ALA A 865 -9.37 -36.17 3.58
CA ALA A 865 -9.16 -37.63 3.63
C ALA A 865 -10.46 -38.46 3.46
N ASN A 866 -11.62 -37.90 3.83
CA ASN A 866 -12.91 -38.60 3.79
C ASN A 866 -13.88 -38.03 2.74
N ARG A 867 -13.37 -37.23 1.78
CA ARG A 867 -14.20 -36.64 0.72
C ARG A 867 -14.76 -37.71 -0.22
N ILE A 868 -15.99 -37.50 -0.66
CA ILE A 868 -16.68 -38.34 -1.63
C ILE A 868 -16.72 -37.60 -2.97
N ILE A 869 -16.50 -38.29 -4.09
CA ILE A 869 -16.54 -37.72 -5.45
C ILE A 869 -17.57 -38.49 -6.30
N TRP A 870 -18.45 -37.75 -6.97
CA TRP A 870 -19.45 -38.27 -7.89
C TRP A 870 -19.18 -37.74 -9.30
N ASN A 871 -19.11 -38.59 -10.32
CA ASN A 871 -18.71 -38.20 -11.68
C ASN A 871 -19.86 -37.61 -12.52
N TRP A 872 -20.74 -36.83 -11.89
CA TRP A 872 -21.85 -36.13 -12.53
C TRP A 872 -21.38 -34.86 -13.25
N PRO A 873 -21.90 -34.51 -14.45
CA PRO A 873 -23.03 -35.12 -15.16
C PRO A 873 -22.70 -36.27 -16.12
N SER A 874 -21.46 -36.79 -16.12
CA SER A 874 -21.02 -37.85 -17.03
C SER A 874 -21.42 -39.27 -16.60
N ASP A 875 -21.79 -39.45 -15.32
CA ASP A 875 -22.29 -40.70 -14.75
C ASP A 875 -23.61 -41.14 -15.40
N LYS A 876 -23.58 -42.27 -16.11
CA LYS A 876 -24.73 -42.89 -16.79
C LYS A 876 -25.53 -43.84 -15.89
N THR A 877 -25.03 -44.12 -14.68
CA THR A 877 -25.56 -45.15 -13.75
C THR A 877 -26.26 -44.55 -12.54
N PHE A 878 -25.95 -43.30 -12.20
CA PHE A 878 -26.54 -42.60 -11.07
C PHE A 878 -26.71 -41.10 -11.39
N SER A 879 -27.96 -40.69 -11.65
CA SER A 879 -28.30 -39.32 -12.05
C SER A 879 -28.69 -38.42 -10.86
N MET A 880 -28.80 -37.11 -11.12
CA MET A 880 -29.33 -36.16 -10.12
C MET A 880 -30.75 -36.51 -9.68
N ASN A 881 -31.59 -37.01 -10.59
CA ASN A 881 -32.94 -37.45 -10.25
C ASN A 881 -32.90 -38.64 -9.29
N ASP A 882 -31.98 -39.59 -9.47
CA ASP A 882 -31.81 -40.74 -8.58
C ASP A 882 -31.30 -40.32 -7.20
N PHE A 883 -30.33 -39.39 -7.16
CA PHE A 883 -29.81 -38.82 -5.91
C PHE A 883 -30.90 -38.07 -5.12
N ILE A 884 -31.63 -37.18 -5.78
CA ILE A 884 -32.75 -36.43 -5.18
C ILE A 884 -33.89 -37.36 -4.74
N ASN A 885 -34.22 -38.39 -5.53
CA ASN A 885 -35.21 -39.41 -5.16
C ASN A 885 -34.77 -40.23 -3.93
N CYS A 886 -33.48 -40.57 -3.82
CA CYS A 886 -32.94 -41.25 -2.64
C CYS A 886 -33.00 -40.37 -1.37
N ILE A 887 -32.84 -39.04 -1.49
CA ILE A 887 -33.12 -38.13 -0.37
C ILE A 887 -34.62 -38.11 -0.06
N LYS A 888 -35.49 -37.89 -1.06
CA LYS A 888 -36.96 -37.77 -0.85
C LYS A 888 -37.55 -39.02 -0.18
N GLN A 889 -37.10 -40.23 -0.57
CA GLN A 889 -37.48 -41.50 0.06
C GLN A 889 -37.20 -41.59 1.58
N LYS A 890 -36.24 -40.80 2.11
CA LYS A 890 -35.93 -40.74 3.56
C LYS A 890 -36.98 -39.97 4.36
N TYR A 891 -37.69 -39.01 3.74
CA TYR A 891 -38.73 -38.19 4.36
C TYR A 891 -40.16 -38.72 4.12
N SER A 892 -40.29 -39.78 3.31
CA SER A 892 -41.56 -40.49 3.07
C SER A 892 -41.76 -41.69 4.02
N ARG A 893 -41.05 -41.70 5.15
CA ARG A 893 -41.05 -42.71 6.22
C ARG A 893 -40.87 -42.03 7.57
#